data_AF-A0A8C4W1Y3-F1
#
_entry.id   AF-A0A8C4W1Y3-F1
#
_cell.length_a   1.000
_cell.length_b   1.000
_cell.length_c   1.000
_cell.angle_alpha   90.00
_cell.angle_beta   90.00
_cell.angle_gamma   90.00
#
_symmetry.space_group_name_H-M   'P 1'
#
loop_
_entity.id
_entity.type
_entity.pdbx_description
1 polymer ?
#
loop_
_entity_poly.entity_id
_entity_poly.type
_entity_poly.pdbx_seq_one_letter_code
_entity_poly.pdbx_strand_id
1 'polypeptide(L)'
;MNNKVGYLLRTIRHLHVCGSKLGPSFRTAMRTYTLGISRRKSAIQSVNLRRFLLNVPPWRLESSLRLLSQKVPVYSKEDGTVQEQNATKTLLDEHVQSSSSALDPLEEDRSVVEENLVVKSGRSQLQQFFDDLKKCTSPCDVLDLVSKSAISEKHCSNCFTTMWMLTKKLSEDQKHYEKQLMVEHPAFMQLCQRLMQESRSMWCDDLVYSLHAVLKLGVPQNTRLVQTLLRVCQERLNEFDDRCVSVVATTLVTMEKSRNVDVLQAGLQLLVEQRIPKISNIFMLQSMMKCFGKDAPLSLKRKFEDRVLKELDHLTPVNAQHMFSALAAMNYCSMPILDASSNKIIENIPGTPFWQLIRVLKSCSILQYRNVVLYSAIANYVTSAIYMWDTKQIVLFLSAFEGLRFRPVELMDILAEKVTSHPESLNLKDILSVLRVYSLLNHVPKCQNQEFLESLNGALNKYLTRISNVDLLKAVYSFCILEYLPQPALSQLLQEDNLNELLKSDGLNKEQNEMMLHYVNICLELDSPPSFTKPATMFIKKLSSPLVSDLPEVREALLKLLGDERMFQQNIQLPHDYNIDFEIKMDANRKKALPVTEVDDPADAPDIQRVAVLCVPPSAFCFDTRHPRGKLAMKMRHLKVLGYHVILVHYQEFKKLKTEEAIECLKREIYSADAFPVSDVNLQDNV
;
A
#
# COMPACT_ATOMS: atom_id res chain seq x y z
N MET A 1 -29.40 29.75 -7.18
CA MET A 1 -30.03 30.11 -5.90
C MET A 1 -29.19 29.59 -4.72
N ASN A 2 -27.97 30.12 -4.49
CA ASN A 2 -26.93 29.43 -3.69
C ASN A 2 -26.71 29.92 -2.25
N ASN A 3 -27.54 30.83 -1.71
CA ASN A 3 -27.22 31.51 -0.43
C ASN A 3 -27.78 30.85 0.84
N LYS A 4 -28.66 29.84 0.76
CA LYS A 4 -29.26 29.20 1.96
C LYS A 4 -28.36 28.14 2.62
N VAL A 5 -27.65 27.32 1.84
CA VAL A 5 -26.78 26.24 2.35
C VAL A 5 -25.60 26.78 3.18
N GLY A 6 -25.02 27.91 2.76
CA GLY A 6 -23.95 28.59 3.52
C GLY A 6 -24.41 29.18 4.86
N TYR A 7 -25.72 29.44 5.02
CA TYR A 7 -26.31 29.93 6.27
C TYR A 7 -26.53 28.78 7.26
N LEU A 8 -27.10 27.66 6.81
CA LEU A 8 -27.33 26.46 7.63
C LEU A 8 -26.03 25.86 8.21
N LEU A 9 -24.97 25.79 7.39
CA LEU A 9 -23.63 25.36 7.85
C LEU A 9 -22.96 26.36 8.81
N ARG A 10 -23.39 27.63 8.82
CA ARG A 10 -23.01 28.62 9.86
C ARG A 10 -23.81 28.43 11.14
N THR A 11 -25.11 28.17 11.07
CA THR A 11 -25.97 27.95 12.25
C THR A 11 -25.45 26.80 13.11
N ILE A 12 -24.98 25.71 12.49
CA ILE A 12 -24.37 24.57 13.17
C ILE A 12 -23.03 24.93 13.88
N ARG A 13 -22.31 25.95 13.41
CA ARG A 13 -21.08 26.46 14.06
C ARG A 13 -21.33 27.43 15.21
N HIS A 14 -22.54 27.97 15.38
CA HIS A 14 -22.81 29.09 16.31
C HIS A 14 -23.33 28.69 17.71
N LEU A 15 -23.43 27.39 18.03
CA LEU A 15 -23.80 26.92 19.38
C LEU A 15 -22.62 26.92 20.38
N HIS A 16 -21.79 27.96 20.36
CA HIS A 16 -20.72 28.17 21.33
C HIS A 16 -21.09 29.30 22.30
N VAL A 17 -21.28 28.92 23.58
CA VAL A 17 -21.40 29.78 24.77
C VAL A 17 -22.62 30.70 24.86
N CYS A 18 -23.44 30.45 25.88
CA CYS A 18 -24.19 31.50 26.56
C CYS A 18 -23.93 31.34 28.07
N GLY A 19 -23.26 32.32 28.69
CA GLY A 19 -22.84 32.25 30.09
C GLY A 19 -21.98 33.44 30.52
N SER A 20 -22.55 34.29 31.37
CA SER A 20 -21.96 35.48 32.03
C SER A 20 -21.62 36.70 31.17
N LYS A 21 -21.97 37.89 31.70
CA LYS A 21 -21.76 39.23 31.12
C LYS A 21 -20.58 39.91 31.82
N LEU A 22 -19.78 40.70 31.09
CA LEU A 22 -19.20 42.03 31.42
C LEU A 22 -18.01 42.32 30.47
N GLY A 23 -17.89 43.54 29.94
CA GLY A 23 -16.75 44.03 29.13
C GLY A 23 -16.15 45.30 29.77
N PRO A 24 -15.52 46.24 29.03
CA PRO A 24 -15.02 46.18 27.63
C PRO A 24 -13.59 46.76 27.42
N SER A 25 -12.89 46.38 26.32
CA SER A 25 -11.60 46.93 25.81
C SER A 25 -11.13 46.17 24.53
N PHE A 26 -10.38 46.67 23.52
CA PHE A 26 -10.29 48.00 22.87
C PHE A 26 -9.66 47.88 21.44
N ARG A 27 -9.79 48.96 20.63
CA ARG A 27 -8.95 49.44 19.49
C ARG A 27 -8.29 48.46 18.48
N THR A 28 -8.97 48.30 17.35
CA THR A 28 -8.58 48.71 15.97
C THR A 28 -7.11 48.69 15.50
N ALA A 29 -6.81 47.90 14.44
CA ALA A 29 -5.94 48.33 13.29
C ALA A 29 -6.00 47.38 12.05
N MET A 30 -6.86 47.75 11.11
CA MET A 30 -6.87 47.53 9.65
C MET A 30 -5.68 46.82 8.94
N ARG A 31 -5.96 45.81 8.09
CA ARG A 31 -5.27 45.61 6.79
C ARG A 31 -6.11 44.83 5.75
N THR A 32 -6.55 45.58 4.72
CA THR A 32 -6.81 45.21 3.31
C THR A 32 -7.15 43.77 2.91
N TYR A 33 -8.33 43.61 2.29
CA TYR A 33 -8.72 42.42 1.51
C TYR A 33 -8.03 42.36 0.13
N THR A 34 -7.62 41.15 -0.28
CA THR A 34 -7.54 40.74 -1.69
C THR A 34 -8.24 39.38 -1.85
N LEU A 35 -9.10 39.25 -2.86
CA LEU A 35 -9.89 38.02 -3.06
C LEU A 35 -9.02 36.88 -3.60
N GLY A 36 -8.78 35.86 -2.76
CA GLY A 36 -8.27 34.56 -3.20
C GLY A 36 -9.37 33.51 -3.19
N ILE A 37 -9.84 33.06 -4.36
CA ILE A 37 -10.84 31.98 -4.47
C ILE A 37 -10.16 30.63 -4.19
N SER A 38 -10.06 30.26 -2.91
CA SER A 38 -9.52 28.97 -2.50
C SER A 38 -10.53 27.84 -2.76
N ARG A 39 -10.36 27.10 -3.86
CA ARG A 39 -11.05 25.81 -4.07
C ARG A 39 -10.70 24.85 -2.93
N ARG A 40 -11.63 24.63 -2.00
CA ARG A 40 -11.49 23.62 -0.94
C ARG A 40 -11.45 22.23 -1.56
N LYS A 41 -10.28 21.57 -1.50
CA LYS A 41 -10.15 20.13 -1.77
C LYS A 41 -10.79 19.37 -0.59
N SER A 42 -11.90 18.67 -0.83
CA SER A 42 -12.49 17.74 0.13
C SER A 42 -11.62 16.49 0.24
N ALA A 43 -10.94 16.33 1.38
CA ALA A 43 -10.16 15.14 1.67
C ALA A 43 -11.04 14.04 2.27
N ILE A 44 -11.69 13.24 1.43
CA ILE A 44 -12.37 12.01 1.87
C ILE A 44 -11.40 10.84 1.74
N GLN A 45 -11.03 10.26 2.88
CA GLN A 45 -10.17 9.08 2.96
C GLN A 45 -10.92 7.82 2.49
N SER A 46 -11.02 7.64 1.18
CA SER A 46 -10.90 6.28 0.65
C SER A 46 -9.43 5.87 0.72
N VAL A 47 -9.16 4.67 1.25
CA VAL A 47 -7.80 4.10 1.28
C VAL A 47 -7.30 4.06 -0.15
N ASN A 48 -6.20 4.77 -0.42
CA ASN A 48 -5.77 5.19 -1.76
C ASN A 48 -5.12 4.07 -2.61
N LEU A 49 -5.79 2.91 -2.70
CA LEU A 49 -5.42 1.77 -3.54
C LEU A 49 -5.24 2.14 -5.02
N ARG A 50 -5.98 3.15 -5.51
CA ARG A 50 -5.86 3.71 -6.87
C ARG A 50 -4.74 4.75 -7.04
N ARG A 51 -4.26 5.38 -5.97
CA ARG A 51 -3.18 6.39 -6.03
C ARG A 51 -1.80 5.75 -5.91
N PHE A 52 -1.68 4.70 -5.09
CA PHE A 52 -0.46 3.93 -4.89
C PHE A 52 0.07 3.20 -6.14
N LEU A 53 -0.78 3.01 -7.16
CA LEU A 53 -0.39 2.34 -8.41
C LEU A 53 0.36 3.25 -9.39
N LEU A 54 0.20 4.57 -9.25
CA LEU A 54 0.81 5.57 -10.13
C LEU A 54 1.76 6.51 -9.39
N ASN A 55 1.60 6.67 -8.06
CA ASN A 55 2.48 7.43 -7.18
C ASN A 55 2.81 6.60 -5.93
N VAL A 56 4.03 6.08 -5.84
CA VAL A 56 4.65 5.60 -4.59
C VAL A 56 5.53 6.74 -4.04
N PRO A 57 5.60 6.99 -2.72
CA PRO A 57 6.26 8.19 -2.20
C PRO A 57 7.80 8.15 -2.28
N PRO A 58 8.49 9.28 -2.03
CA PRO A 58 9.90 9.49 -2.40
C PRO A 58 10.97 8.65 -1.69
N TRP A 59 10.61 7.77 -0.75
CA TRP A 59 11.56 6.92 0.01
C TRP A 59 12.18 5.75 -0.80
N ARG A 60 12.17 5.84 -2.14
CA ARG A 60 13.05 5.06 -3.04
C ARG A 60 14.24 5.89 -3.55
N LEU A 61 14.61 6.98 -2.85
CA LEU A 61 15.95 7.56 -2.94
C LEU A 61 16.97 6.54 -2.39
N GLU A 62 17.61 5.80 -3.29
CA GLU A 62 18.85 5.07 -2.98
C GLU A 62 19.93 6.11 -2.62
N SER A 63 20.06 6.34 -1.31
CA SER A 63 21.25 6.92 -0.69
C SER A 63 21.77 5.90 0.32
N SER A 64 23.11 5.80 0.36
CA SER A 64 23.93 4.80 1.04
C SER A 64 23.39 4.28 2.38
N LEU A 65 23.29 2.95 2.49
CA LEU A 65 22.97 2.23 3.72
C LEU A 65 24.00 2.53 4.81
N ARG A 66 23.54 2.90 6.02
CA ARG A 66 24.28 2.57 7.25
C ARG A 66 23.69 1.29 7.84
N LEU A 67 24.51 0.25 7.94
CA LEU A 67 24.13 -1.00 8.61
C LEU A 67 23.93 -0.74 10.11
N LEU A 68 22.77 -1.12 10.64
CA LEU A 68 22.63 -1.48 12.05
C LEU A 68 22.29 -2.96 12.13
N SER A 69 23.29 -3.77 12.49
CA SER A 69 23.12 -5.18 12.76
C SER A 69 22.44 -5.36 14.12
N GLN A 70 21.29 -6.05 14.15
CA GLN A 70 20.79 -6.69 15.36
C GLN A 70 20.80 -8.20 15.15
N LYS A 71 21.73 -8.86 15.85
CA LYS A 71 21.76 -10.32 15.96
C LYS A 71 20.54 -10.78 16.75
N VAL A 72 19.84 -11.80 16.26
CA VAL A 72 18.87 -12.57 17.04
C VAL A 72 19.48 -13.95 17.30
N PRO A 73 19.60 -14.42 18.55
CA PRO A 73 20.08 -15.76 18.84
C PRO A 73 18.99 -16.80 18.59
N VAL A 74 19.39 -17.93 18.02
CA VAL A 74 18.58 -19.15 17.90
C VAL A 74 18.59 -19.87 19.26
N TYR A 75 17.44 -20.40 19.69
CA TYR A 75 17.39 -21.40 20.76
C TYR A 75 16.47 -22.56 20.36
N SER A 76 16.91 -23.76 20.70
CA SER A 76 16.33 -25.05 20.33
C SER A 76 15.15 -25.47 21.22
N LYS A 77 14.28 -26.33 20.67
CA LYS A 77 13.29 -27.11 21.44
C LYS A 77 13.98 -28.14 22.33
N GLU A 78 13.34 -28.48 23.44
CA GLU A 78 13.39 -29.82 24.04
C GLU A 78 12.03 -30.12 24.71
N ASP A 79 11.64 -31.40 24.72
CA ASP A 79 10.31 -31.88 25.10
C ASP A 79 10.17 -32.16 26.61
N GLY A 80 8.93 -32.21 27.11
CA GLY A 80 8.62 -32.62 28.49
C GLY A 80 7.14 -32.96 28.67
N THR A 81 6.82 -34.21 28.99
CA THR A 81 5.48 -34.80 28.92
C THR A 81 4.76 -34.95 30.28
N VAL A 82 3.43 -34.77 30.25
CA VAL A 82 2.39 -35.47 31.05
C VAL A 82 2.34 -35.23 32.59
N GLN A 83 1.20 -34.71 33.07
CA GLN A 83 0.27 -35.46 33.95
C GLN A 83 -1.11 -34.79 34.10
N GLU A 84 -2.18 -35.59 33.98
CA GLU A 84 -3.56 -35.23 34.31
C GLU A 84 -3.84 -35.36 35.82
N GLN A 85 -4.82 -34.64 36.35
CA GLN A 85 -5.71 -35.19 37.40
C GLN A 85 -7.16 -34.71 37.25
N ASN A 86 -8.10 -35.64 37.49
CA ASN A 86 -9.54 -35.50 37.33
C ASN A 86 -10.23 -34.94 38.59
N ALA A 87 -11.40 -34.31 38.41
CA ALA A 87 -12.45 -34.27 39.43
C ALA A 87 -13.85 -34.07 38.83
N THR A 88 -14.65 -35.15 38.81
CA THR A 88 -16.09 -35.15 38.47
C THR A 88 -16.90 -35.79 39.61
N LYS A 89 -18.02 -35.16 40.00
CA LYS A 89 -19.18 -35.78 40.67
C LYS A 89 -20.46 -35.03 40.24
N THR A 90 -21.42 -35.66 39.54
CA THR A 90 -22.59 -36.42 40.08
C THR A 90 -23.60 -35.47 40.76
N LEU A 91 -24.68 -35.01 40.11
CA LEU A 91 -25.95 -35.68 39.67
C LEU A 91 -27.03 -35.86 40.76
N LEU A 92 -28.30 -35.86 40.27
CA LEU A 92 -29.63 -36.05 40.90
C LEU A 92 -30.37 -34.73 41.16
N ASP A 93 -31.40 -34.34 40.39
CA ASP A 93 -32.73 -34.95 40.09
C ASP A 93 -33.80 -34.63 41.14
N GLU A 94 -34.88 -33.95 40.71
CA GLU A 94 -36.25 -34.40 40.93
C GLU A 94 -37.26 -33.70 40.00
N HIS A 95 -38.25 -34.46 39.51
CA HIS A 95 -39.37 -34.01 38.67
C HIS A 95 -40.61 -33.71 39.55
N VAL A 96 -41.67 -33.11 38.95
CA VAL A 96 -43.03 -33.70 38.83
C VAL A 96 -44.19 -32.66 38.84
N GLN A 97 -44.93 -32.68 37.73
CA GLN A 97 -46.36 -32.37 37.49
C GLN A 97 -47.01 -30.97 37.63
N SER A 98 -47.78 -30.71 36.56
CA SER A 98 -48.93 -29.83 36.43
C SER A 98 -50.24 -30.48 36.88
N SER A 99 -51.21 -29.68 37.32
CA SER A 99 -52.65 -30.02 37.25
C SER A 99 -53.51 -28.76 37.09
N SER A 100 -54.64 -28.88 36.40
CA SER A 100 -55.59 -27.79 36.12
C SER A 100 -57.00 -28.18 36.58
N SER A 101 -57.79 -27.20 37.03
CA SER A 101 -59.25 -27.34 37.16
C SER A 101 -59.95 -25.97 37.12
N ALA A 102 -61.14 -25.94 36.54
CA ALA A 102 -61.83 -24.76 36.04
C ALA A 102 -62.91 -24.18 36.98
N LEU A 103 -63.28 -22.92 36.68
CA LEU A 103 -64.57 -22.21 36.89
C LEU A 103 -64.97 -21.87 38.36
N ASP A 104 -65.70 -20.78 38.67
CA ASP A 104 -66.30 -19.71 37.82
C ASP A 104 -66.15 -18.29 38.48
N PRO A 105 -67.02 -17.23 38.41
CA PRO A 105 -66.52 -15.83 38.44
C PRO A 105 -67.08 -14.91 39.56
N LEU A 106 -66.53 -13.69 39.68
CA LEU A 106 -67.28 -12.42 39.76
C LEU A 106 -66.37 -11.16 39.85
N GLU A 107 -66.90 -10.08 39.27
CA GLU A 107 -66.57 -8.64 39.36
C GLU A 107 -65.23 -8.05 38.84
N GLU A 108 -65.40 -6.90 38.19
CA GLU A 108 -64.44 -6.18 37.36
C GLU A 108 -63.38 -5.43 38.18
N ASP A 109 -62.10 -5.56 37.81
CA ASP A 109 -61.10 -4.52 38.04
C ASP A 109 -60.63 -3.94 36.69
N ARG A 110 -61.22 -2.80 36.32
CA ARG A 110 -61.00 -2.16 35.01
C ARG A 110 -59.60 -1.55 34.84
N SER A 111 -58.79 -1.49 35.90
CA SER A 111 -57.44 -0.91 35.87
C SER A 111 -56.41 -1.78 35.12
N VAL A 112 -56.47 -3.11 35.32
CA VAL A 112 -55.45 -4.06 34.81
C VAL A 112 -55.61 -4.35 33.31
N VAL A 113 -56.81 -4.12 32.75
CA VAL A 113 -57.09 -4.35 31.33
C VAL A 113 -56.51 -3.24 30.45
N GLU A 114 -56.59 -1.98 30.87
CA GLU A 114 -55.97 -0.87 30.12
C GLU A 114 -54.45 -1.00 30.09
N GLU A 115 -53.81 -1.35 31.22
CA GLU A 115 -52.35 -1.50 31.26
C GLU A 115 -51.86 -2.64 30.36
N ASN A 116 -52.56 -3.78 30.34
CA ASN A 116 -52.23 -4.91 29.47
C ASN A 116 -52.55 -4.67 27.98
N LEU A 117 -53.59 -3.88 27.67
CA LEU A 117 -53.90 -3.48 26.29
C LEU A 117 -52.89 -2.45 25.75
N VAL A 118 -52.46 -1.49 26.58
CA VAL A 118 -51.42 -0.51 26.23
C VAL A 118 -50.07 -1.21 25.99
N VAL A 119 -49.68 -2.17 26.83
CA VAL A 119 -48.43 -2.93 26.67
C VAL A 119 -48.45 -3.85 25.42
N LYS A 120 -49.60 -4.47 25.08
CA LYS A 120 -49.76 -5.24 23.85
C LYS A 120 -49.78 -4.35 22.60
N SER A 121 -50.48 -3.21 22.66
CA SER A 121 -50.51 -2.19 21.59
C SER A 121 -49.11 -1.65 21.28
N GLY A 122 -48.34 -1.30 22.32
CA GLY A 122 -46.95 -0.83 22.16
C GLY A 122 -46.04 -1.84 21.47
N ARG A 123 -46.14 -3.14 21.78
CA ARG A 123 -45.38 -4.19 21.07
C ARG A 123 -45.78 -4.31 19.59
N SER A 124 -47.06 -4.17 19.26
CA SER A 124 -47.54 -4.18 17.87
C SER A 124 -46.99 -2.99 17.07
N GLN A 125 -47.03 -1.78 17.63
CA GLN A 125 -46.55 -0.56 16.98
C GLN A 125 -45.02 -0.57 16.78
N LEU A 126 -44.26 -1.07 17.76
CA LEU A 126 -42.80 -1.24 17.64
C LEU A 126 -42.43 -2.18 16.48
N GLN A 127 -43.11 -3.33 16.38
CA GLN A 127 -42.88 -4.32 15.31
C GLN A 127 -43.17 -3.69 13.95
N GLN A 128 -44.33 -3.02 13.82
CA GLN A 128 -44.75 -2.35 12.59
C GLN A 128 -43.75 -1.27 12.14
N PHE A 129 -43.25 -0.44 13.07
CA PHE A 129 -42.22 0.55 12.76
C PHE A 129 -40.95 -0.10 12.17
N PHE A 130 -40.49 -1.22 12.72
CA PHE A 130 -39.31 -1.91 12.19
C PHE A 130 -39.56 -2.57 10.82
N ASP A 131 -40.77 -3.05 10.56
CA ASP A 131 -41.13 -3.61 9.26
C ASP A 131 -41.35 -2.52 8.20
N ASP A 132 -41.84 -1.34 8.57
CA ASP A 132 -41.91 -0.17 7.70
C ASP A 132 -40.51 0.44 7.45
N LEU A 133 -39.63 0.46 8.45
CA LEU A 133 -38.23 0.89 8.30
C LEU A 133 -37.44 0.00 7.31
N LYS A 134 -37.78 -1.28 7.18
CA LYS A 134 -37.21 -2.18 6.16
C LYS A 134 -37.71 -1.89 4.74
N LYS A 135 -38.86 -1.23 4.59
CA LYS A 135 -39.45 -0.85 3.29
C LYS A 135 -38.89 0.48 2.76
N CYS A 136 -38.25 1.29 3.61
CA CYS A 136 -37.60 2.54 3.21
C CYS A 136 -36.53 2.30 2.11
N THR A 137 -36.57 3.12 1.07
CA THR A 137 -35.66 3.05 -0.09
C THR A 137 -34.65 4.21 -0.11
N SER A 138 -35.03 5.37 0.43
CA SER A 138 -34.16 6.54 0.61
C SER A 138 -33.95 6.90 2.09
N PRO A 139 -32.90 7.67 2.44
CA PRO A 139 -32.76 8.27 3.77
C PRO A 139 -33.93 9.21 4.14
N CYS A 140 -34.54 9.87 3.16
CA CYS A 140 -35.71 10.73 3.39
C CYS A 140 -36.94 9.90 3.78
N ASP A 141 -37.16 8.72 3.20
CA ASP A 141 -38.27 7.83 3.57
C ASP A 141 -38.21 7.45 5.06
N VAL A 142 -37.00 7.26 5.59
CA VAL A 142 -36.77 7.01 7.02
C VAL A 142 -37.17 8.23 7.86
N LEU A 143 -36.85 9.43 7.40
CA LEU A 143 -37.18 10.68 8.09
C LEU A 143 -38.68 11.04 8.00
N ASP A 144 -39.36 10.66 6.92
CA ASP A 144 -40.81 10.72 6.80
C ASP A 144 -41.51 9.75 7.76
N LEU A 145 -40.98 8.52 7.90
CA LEU A 145 -41.47 7.54 8.87
C LEU A 145 -41.27 8.04 10.31
N VAL A 146 -40.10 8.61 10.61
CA VAL A 146 -39.79 9.28 11.89
C VAL A 146 -40.72 10.46 12.17
N SER A 147 -41.17 11.20 11.15
CA SER A 147 -42.11 12.32 11.30
C SER A 147 -43.53 11.86 11.64
N LYS A 148 -43.90 10.63 11.30
CA LYS A 148 -45.25 10.05 11.46
C LYS A 148 -45.40 9.18 12.72
N SER A 149 -44.31 8.92 13.43
CA SER A 149 -44.26 7.95 14.54
C SER A 149 -43.82 8.59 15.85
N ALA A 150 -44.39 8.14 16.97
CA ALA A 150 -43.92 8.49 18.30
C ALA A 150 -42.61 7.74 18.57
N ILE A 151 -41.49 8.35 18.17
CA ILE A 151 -40.14 7.77 18.28
C ILE A 151 -39.89 7.32 19.74
N SER A 152 -39.38 6.09 19.92
CA SER A 152 -38.91 5.55 21.20
C SER A 152 -37.38 5.44 21.19
N GLU A 153 -36.74 5.28 22.36
CA GLU A 153 -35.27 5.18 22.50
C GLU A 153 -34.62 4.14 21.55
N LYS A 154 -35.35 3.08 21.21
CA LYS A 154 -34.88 2.00 20.31
C LYS A 154 -34.93 2.35 18.82
N HIS A 155 -35.55 3.46 18.43
CA HIS A 155 -35.71 3.82 17.02
C HIS A 155 -34.58 4.70 16.49
N CYS A 156 -33.98 5.56 17.31
CA CYS A 156 -32.95 6.52 16.85
C CYS A 156 -31.73 5.84 16.20
N SER A 157 -31.12 4.87 16.89
CA SER A 157 -29.98 4.09 16.37
C SER A 157 -30.30 3.37 15.06
N ASN A 158 -31.46 2.72 15.00
CA ASN A 158 -31.91 1.98 13.83
C ASN A 158 -32.21 2.92 12.64
N CYS A 159 -32.76 4.12 12.87
CA CYS A 159 -32.95 5.11 11.81
C CYS A 159 -31.62 5.56 11.20
N PHE A 160 -30.62 5.94 12.02
CA PHE A 160 -29.30 6.32 11.51
C PHE A 160 -28.60 5.16 10.80
N THR A 161 -28.69 3.95 11.34
CA THR A 161 -28.08 2.76 10.74
C THR A 161 -28.73 2.39 9.40
N THR A 162 -30.06 2.46 9.29
CA THR A 162 -30.79 2.25 8.03
C THR A 162 -30.47 3.32 7.00
N MET A 163 -30.53 4.62 7.36
CA MET A 163 -30.13 5.72 6.46
C MET A 163 -28.71 5.52 5.93
N TRP A 164 -27.77 5.11 6.79
CA TRP A 164 -26.39 4.81 6.39
C TRP A 164 -26.33 3.60 5.44
N MET A 165 -27.04 2.52 5.73
CA MET A 165 -27.05 1.30 4.90
C MET A 165 -27.68 1.51 3.53
N LEU A 166 -28.72 2.35 3.41
CA LEU A 166 -29.28 2.79 2.14
C LEU A 166 -28.25 3.62 1.35
N THR A 167 -27.69 4.66 1.99
CA THR A 167 -26.66 5.54 1.40
C THR A 167 -25.42 4.77 0.93
N LYS A 168 -25.04 3.69 1.63
CA LYS A 168 -23.87 2.85 1.33
C LYS A 168 -23.93 2.18 -0.05
N LYS A 169 -25.13 1.86 -0.55
CA LYS A 169 -25.35 1.12 -1.82
C LYS A 169 -25.27 2.00 -3.07
N LEU A 170 -25.29 3.33 -2.92
CA LEU A 170 -25.40 4.30 -4.01
C LEU A 170 -24.06 4.64 -4.69
N SER A 171 -24.11 5.29 -5.86
CA SER A 171 -22.94 5.91 -6.49
C SER A 171 -22.45 7.14 -5.68
N GLU A 172 -21.23 7.62 -5.92
CA GLU A 172 -20.72 8.80 -5.16
C GLU A 172 -21.51 10.08 -5.44
N ASP A 173 -21.99 10.29 -6.67
CA ASP A 173 -22.80 11.45 -7.02
C ASP A 173 -24.19 11.37 -6.36
N GLN A 174 -24.81 10.18 -6.37
CA GLN A 174 -26.07 9.92 -5.65
C GLN A 174 -25.90 10.11 -4.14
N LYS A 175 -24.80 9.62 -3.54
CA LYS A 175 -24.48 9.85 -2.11
C LYS A 175 -24.38 11.33 -1.78
N HIS A 176 -23.84 12.16 -2.66
CA HIS A 176 -23.76 13.60 -2.42
C HIS A 176 -25.15 14.23 -2.39
N TYR A 177 -25.99 13.88 -3.36
CA TYR A 177 -27.37 14.38 -3.47
C TYR A 177 -28.26 13.93 -2.30
N GLU A 178 -28.30 12.63 -2.00
CA GLU A 178 -29.10 12.08 -0.89
C GLU A 178 -28.69 12.66 0.47
N LYS A 179 -27.39 12.85 0.71
CA LYS A 179 -26.91 13.49 1.94
C LYS A 179 -27.34 14.95 2.06
N GLN A 180 -27.44 15.66 0.94
CA GLN A 180 -27.96 17.03 0.94
C GLN A 180 -29.45 17.04 1.29
N LEU A 181 -30.27 16.21 0.62
CA LEU A 181 -31.71 16.10 0.91
C LEU A 181 -31.97 15.71 2.37
N MET A 182 -31.26 14.71 2.87
CA MET A 182 -31.34 14.26 4.27
C MET A 182 -31.06 15.39 5.27
N VAL A 183 -30.07 16.25 5.00
CA VAL A 183 -29.72 17.38 5.90
C VAL A 183 -30.72 18.54 5.78
N GLU A 184 -31.34 18.73 4.61
CA GLU A 184 -32.38 19.74 4.39
C GLU A 184 -33.75 19.32 4.94
N HIS A 185 -33.97 18.02 5.20
CA HIS A 185 -35.22 17.47 5.72
C HIS A 185 -35.51 17.91 7.18
N PRO A 186 -36.73 18.41 7.49
CA PRO A 186 -37.02 19.03 8.79
C PRO A 186 -36.85 18.09 9.99
N ALA A 187 -37.21 16.81 9.85
CA ALA A 187 -37.08 15.82 10.92
C ALA A 187 -35.64 15.39 11.23
N PHE A 188 -34.66 15.66 10.35
CA PHE A 188 -33.26 15.25 10.58
C PHE A 188 -32.68 15.92 11.82
N MET A 189 -32.92 17.23 11.98
CA MET A 189 -32.48 17.99 13.15
C MET A 189 -33.16 17.51 14.44
N GLN A 190 -34.43 17.11 14.38
CA GLN A 190 -35.16 16.57 15.52
C GLN A 190 -34.58 15.20 15.94
N LEU A 191 -34.33 14.32 14.98
CA LEU A 191 -33.70 13.01 15.21
C LEU A 191 -32.28 13.15 15.79
N CYS A 192 -31.49 14.11 15.29
CA CYS A 192 -30.18 14.46 15.85
C CYS A 192 -30.26 14.99 17.29
N GLN A 193 -31.25 15.83 17.61
CA GLN A 193 -31.45 16.33 18.98
C GLN A 193 -31.84 15.20 19.94
N ARG A 194 -32.72 14.31 19.49
CA ARG A 194 -33.19 13.16 20.26
C ARG A 194 -32.07 12.18 20.57
N LEU A 195 -31.25 11.83 19.56
CA LEU A 195 -30.04 11.01 19.76
C LEU A 195 -29.06 11.63 20.76
N MET A 196 -28.90 12.96 20.82
CA MET A 196 -28.08 13.60 21.86
C MET A 196 -28.65 13.39 23.27
N GLN A 197 -29.97 13.50 23.43
CA GLN A 197 -30.65 13.36 24.72
C GLN A 197 -30.61 11.92 25.23
N GLU A 198 -30.93 10.95 24.36
CA GLU A 198 -31.05 9.52 24.69
C GLU A 198 -29.68 8.80 24.77
N SER A 199 -28.61 9.38 24.20
CA SER A 199 -27.27 8.75 24.11
C SER A 199 -26.74 8.11 25.40
N ARG A 200 -27.11 8.64 26.58
CA ARG A 200 -26.69 8.12 27.89
C ARG A 200 -27.41 6.83 28.32
N SER A 201 -28.70 6.68 28.00
CA SER A 201 -29.51 5.50 28.36
C SER A 201 -29.47 4.38 27.30
N MET A 202 -29.05 4.68 26.07
CA MET A 202 -28.97 3.71 24.98
C MET A 202 -28.05 2.50 25.27
N TRP A 203 -28.26 1.39 24.58
CA TRP A 203 -27.41 0.21 24.66
C TRP A 203 -26.02 0.51 24.04
N CYS A 204 -24.97 -0.19 24.48
CA CYS A 204 -23.60 0.05 24.00
C CYS A 204 -23.50 -0.09 22.47
N ASP A 205 -24.09 -1.16 21.91
CA ASP A 205 -24.16 -1.37 20.46
C ASP A 205 -24.85 -0.17 19.77
N ASP A 206 -26.03 0.23 20.24
CA ASP A 206 -26.81 1.33 19.67
C ASP A 206 -26.06 2.67 19.70
N LEU A 207 -25.38 2.99 20.81
CA LEU A 207 -24.55 4.19 20.94
C LEU A 207 -23.40 4.20 19.92
N VAL A 208 -22.70 3.07 19.80
CA VAL A 208 -21.51 2.92 18.94
C VAL A 208 -21.88 2.89 17.45
N TYR A 209 -22.93 2.17 17.07
CA TYR A 209 -23.44 2.16 15.69
C TYR A 209 -24.05 3.51 15.30
N SER A 210 -24.71 4.22 16.22
CA SER A 210 -25.18 5.60 15.99
C SER A 210 -24.02 6.55 15.68
N LEU A 211 -22.95 6.53 16.48
CA LEU A 211 -21.75 7.34 16.24
C LEU A 211 -21.13 7.02 14.87
N HIS A 212 -21.01 5.74 14.52
CA HIS A 212 -20.50 5.31 13.22
C HIS A 212 -21.38 5.83 12.06
N ALA A 213 -22.68 5.59 12.13
CA ALA A 213 -23.64 5.94 11.09
C ALA A 213 -23.70 7.46 10.85
N VAL A 214 -23.80 8.26 11.92
CA VAL A 214 -23.79 9.74 11.88
C VAL A 214 -22.57 10.27 11.12
N LEU A 215 -21.38 9.73 11.39
CA LEU A 215 -20.14 10.12 10.70
C LEU A 215 -20.11 9.64 9.24
N LYS A 216 -20.56 8.42 8.94
CA LYS A 216 -20.61 7.91 7.55
C LYS A 216 -21.67 8.62 6.69
N LEU A 217 -22.75 9.10 7.30
CA LEU A 217 -23.73 9.99 6.67
C LEU A 217 -23.17 11.39 6.38
N GLY A 218 -22.01 11.74 6.94
CA GLY A 218 -21.28 12.99 6.63
C GLY A 218 -21.60 14.14 7.58
N VAL A 219 -22.21 13.87 8.75
CA VAL A 219 -22.36 14.89 9.80
C VAL A 219 -20.96 15.31 10.29
N PRO A 220 -20.62 16.61 10.29
CA PRO A 220 -19.28 17.06 10.65
C PRO A 220 -18.90 16.68 12.08
N GLN A 221 -17.65 16.23 12.26
CA GLN A 221 -17.17 15.73 13.56
C GLN A 221 -17.14 16.78 14.67
N ASN A 222 -17.10 18.07 14.32
CA ASN A 222 -17.12 19.19 15.26
C ASN A 222 -18.54 19.61 15.70
N THR A 223 -19.58 18.87 15.28
CA THR A 223 -20.96 19.09 15.75
C THR A 223 -21.13 18.71 17.21
N ARG A 224 -22.06 19.39 17.90
CA ARG A 224 -22.46 19.02 19.27
C ARG A 224 -22.92 17.57 19.38
N LEU A 225 -23.59 17.03 18.35
CA LEU A 225 -24.00 15.62 18.29
C LEU A 225 -22.80 14.68 18.38
N VAL A 226 -21.85 14.76 17.43
CA VAL A 226 -20.69 13.87 17.42
C VAL A 226 -19.85 14.04 18.68
N GLN A 227 -19.65 15.26 19.15
CA GLN A 227 -18.88 15.52 20.37
C GLN A 227 -19.57 15.01 21.65
N THR A 228 -20.91 14.98 21.69
CA THR A 228 -21.67 14.35 22.78
C THR A 228 -21.51 12.83 22.73
N LEU A 229 -21.70 12.21 21.56
CA LEU A 229 -21.56 10.76 21.39
C LEU A 229 -20.13 10.28 21.73
N LEU A 230 -19.09 10.97 21.26
CA LEU A 230 -17.70 10.67 21.62
C LEU A 230 -17.48 10.69 23.14
N ARG A 231 -18.03 11.69 23.83
CA ARG A 231 -17.92 11.82 25.28
C ARG A 231 -18.67 10.73 26.03
N VAL A 232 -19.88 10.37 25.59
CA VAL A 232 -20.62 9.25 26.22
C VAL A 232 -19.92 7.91 25.97
N CYS A 233 -19.36 7.70 24.78
CA CYS A 233 -18.50 6.53 24.51
C CYS A 233 -17.25 6.49 25.40
N GLN A 234 -16.71 7.65 25.78
CA GLN A 234 -15.58 7.75 26.72
C GLN A 234 -16.02 7.47 28.17
N GLU A 235 -17.15 8.03 28.59
CA GLU A 235 -17.72 7.83 29.95
C GLU A 235 -18.10 6.35 30.18
N ARG A 236 -18.55 5.63 29.13
CA ARG A 236 -19.02 4.23 29.19
C ARG A 236 -18.07 3.19 28.60
N LEU A 237 -16.83 3.59 28.33
CA LEU A 237 -15.84 2.77 27.62
C LEU A 237 -15.64 1.35 28.21
N ASN A 238 -15.72 1.22 29.54
CA ASN A 238 -15.53 -0.06 30.23
C ASN A 238 -16.67 -1.07 29.98
N GLU A 239 -17.87 -0.58 29.64
CA GLU A 239 -19.07 -1.40 29.35
C GLU A 239 -19.04 -2.01 27.94
N PHE A 240 -18.12 -1.58 27.07
CA PHE A 240 -18.08 -2.01 25.68
C PHE A 240 -17.65 -3.48 25.58
N ASP A 241 -18.45 -4.27 24.86
CA ASP A 241 -18.01 -5.58 24.39
C ASP A 241 -16.95 -5.42 23.28
N ASP A 242 -16.38 -6.53 22.84
CA ASP A 242 -15.30 -6.50 21.86
C ASP A 242 -15.74 -6.07 20.46
N ARG A 243 -17.03 -6.18 20.13
CA ARG A 243 -17.61 -5.68 18.87
C ARG A 243 -17.74 -4.16 18.92
N CYS A 244 -18.28 -3.62 20.02
CA CYS A 244 -18.31 -2.19 20.33
C CYS A 244 -16.91 -1.57 20.22
N VAL A 245 -15.90 -2.14 20.88
CA VAL A 245 -14.50 -1.68 20.80
C VAL A 245 -14.02 -1.64 19.34
N SER A 246 -14.27 -2.69 18.56
CA SER A 246 -13.86 -2.76 17.15
C SER A 246 -14.55 -1.69 16.27
N VAL A 247 -15.85 -1.44 16.48
CA VAL A 247 -16.61 -0.45 15.70
C VAL A 247 -16.20 0.98 16.08
N VAL A 248 -16.02 1.30 17.37
CA VAL A 248 -15.51 2.63 17.79
C VAL A 248 -14.11 2.84 17.22
N ALA A 249 -13.21 1.86 17.35
CA ALA A 249 -11.85 1.95 16.81
C ALA A 249 -11.84 2.25 15.29
N THR A 250 -12.62 1.50 14.52
CA THR A 250 -12.80 1.70 13.06
C THR A 250 -13.39 3.08 12.74
N THR A 251 -14.19 3.64 13.64
CA THR A 251 -14.79 4.97 13.48
C THR A 251 -13.75 6.07 13.68
N LEU A 252 -13.01 6.04 14.80
CA LEU A 252 -12.01 7.04 15.17
C LEU A 252 -10.86 7.14 14.15
N VAL A 253 -10.44 6.01 13.56
CA VAL A 253 -9.44 5.98 12.48
C VAL A 253 -9.83 6.87 11.28
N THR A 254 -11.13 7.14 11.09
CA THR A 254 -11.64 8.00 9.99
C THR A 254 -11.92 9.44 10.40
N MET A 255 -11.55 9.85 11.62
CA MET A 255 -11.75 11.18 12.18
C MET A 255 -10.46 12.01 12.15
N GLU A 256 -10.56 13.34 12.13
CA GLU A 256 -9.39 14.21 12.33
C GLU A 256 -9.13 14.37 13.84
N LYS A 257 -7.86 14.53 14.23
CA LYS A 257 -7.45 14.64 15.64
C LYS A 257 -8.19 15.76 16.38
N SER A 258 -8.65 15.45 17.58
CA SER A 258 -9.31 16.39 18.49
C SER A 258 -9.29 15.83 19.90
N ARG A 259 -9.33 16.69 20.93
CA ARG A 259 -9.21 16.27 22.34
C ARG A 259 -10.08 15.08 22.72
N ASN A 260 -11.34 15.02 22.28
CA ASN A 260 -12.25 13.92 22.60
C ASN A 260 -11.94 12.63 21.80
N VAL A 261 -11.47 12.76 20.55
CA VAL A 261 -10.97 11.62 19.75
C VAL A 261 -9.68 11.06 20.38
N ASP A 262 -8.73 11.92 20.71
CA ASP A 262 -7.42 11.55 21.25
C ASP A 262 -7.56 10.88 22.63
N VAL A 263 -8.41 11.40 23.51
CA VAL A 263 -8.67 10.81 24.84
C VAL A 263 -9.43 9.48 24.74
N LEU A 264 -10.45 9.38 23.88
CA LEU A 264 -11.17 8.11 23.66
C LEU A 264 -10.25 7.06 23.02
N GLN A 265 -9.38 7.45 22.09
CA GLN A 265 -8.38 6.56 21.49
C GLN A 265 -7.35 6.07 22.52
N ALA A 266 -6.86 6.93 23.41
CA ALA A 266 -5.95 6.55 24.49
C ALA A 266 -6.63 5.60 25.50
N GLY A 267 -7.88 5.88 25.89
CA GLY A 267 -8.68 4.99 26.74
C GLY A 267 -8.88 3.61 26.09
N LEU A 268 -9.27 3.58 24.82
CA LEU A 268 -9.44 2.33 24.06
C LEU A 268 -8.12 1.54 23.97
N GLN A 269 -6.99 2.22 23.77
CA GLN A 269 -5.69 1.55 23.72
C GLN A 269 -5.34 0.88 25.06
N LEU A 270 -5.61 1.54 26.19
CA LEU A 270 -5.42 0.95 27.54
C LEU A 270 -6.38 -0.24 27.77
N LEU A 271 -7.65 -0.12 27.38
CA LEU A 271 -8.64 -1.20 27.50
C LEU A 271 -8.23 -2.41 26.66
N VAL A 272 -7.78 -2.18 25.42
CA VAL A 272 -7.28 -3.22 24.52
C VAL A 272 -6.02 -3.87 25.08
N GLU A 273 -5.05 -3.10 25.59
CA GLU A 273 -3.84 -3.65 26.20
C GLU A 273 -4.12 -4.57 27.40
N GLN A 274 -5.16 -4.31 28.18
CA GLN A 274 -5.63 -5.19 29.25
C GLN A 274 -6.39 -6.43 28.73
N ARG A 275 -7.10 -6.32 27.60
CA ARG A 275 -7.94 -7.39 27.05
C ARG A 275 -7.23 -8.35 26.10
N ILE A 276 -6.17 -7.95 25.39
CA ILE A 276 -5.43 -8.78 24.42
C ILE A 276 -5.19 -10.22 24.93
N PRO A 277 -4.69 -10.47 26.15
CA PRO A 277 -4.42 -11.83 26.63
C PRO A 277 -5.64 -12.76 26.66
N LYS A 278 -6.86 -12.19 26.74
CA LYS A 278 -8.14 -12.92 26.85
C LYS A 278 -8.84 -13.14 25.50
N ILE A 279 -8.46 -12.40 24.46
CA ILE A 279 -9.14 -12.45 23.16
C ILE A 279 -8.68 -13.68 22.37
N SER A 280 -9.53 -14.66 22.13
CA SER A 280 -9.28 -15.79 21.20
C SER A 280 -9.68 -15.49 19.75
N ASN A 281 -10.59 -14.55 19.53
CA ASN A 281 -11.09 -14.27 18.18
C ASN A 281 -10.05 -13.52 17.31
N ILE A 282 -9.44 -14.24 16.36
CA ILE A 282 -8.42 -13.72 15.43
C ILE A 282 -8.93 -12.51 14.61
N PHE A 283 -10.20 -12.49 14.19
CA PHE A 283 -10.76 -11.36 13.43
C PHE A 283 -10.77 -10.07 14.27
N MET A 284 -11.05 -10.18 15.58
CA MET A 284 -10.96 -9.05 16.50
C MET A 284 -9.53 -8.61 16.73
N LEU A 285 -8.58 -9.54 16.94
CA LEU A 285 -7.15 -9.21 17.06
C LEU A 285 -6.67 -8.43 15.84
N GLN A 286 -6.96 -8.92 14.63
CA GLN A 286 -6.64 -8.22 13.39
C GLN A 286 -7.26 -6.83 13.28
N SER A 287 -8.49 -6.65 13.75
CA SER A 287 -9.20 -5.37 13.73
C SER A 287 -8.56 -4.38 14.72
N MET A 288 -8.21 -4.84 15.92
CA MET A 288 -7.49 -4.05 16.92
C MET A 288 -6.07 -3.69 16.47
N MET A 289 -5.32 -4.62 15.88
CA MET A 289 -4.00 -4.36 15.27
C MET A 289 -4.07 -3.27 14.19
N LYS A 290 -5.12 -3.28 13.34
CA LYS A 290 -5.31 -2.25 12.30
C LYS A 290 -5.62 -0.86 12.86
N CYS A 291 -6.38 -0.78 13.96
CA CYS A 291 -6.82 0.51 14.50
C CYS A 291 -5.87 1.13 15.51
N PHE A 292 -5.27 0.30 16.39
CA PHE A 292 -4.40 0.75 17.48
C PHE A 292 -2.92 0.49 17.20
N GLY A 293 -2.61 -0.50 16.36
CA GLY A 293 -1.25 -1.00 16.22
C GLY A 293 -0.26 0.00 15.63
N LYS A 294 -0.64 0.84 14.65
CA LYS A 294 0.32 1.64 13.87
C LYS A 294 1.31 2.44 14.74
N ASP A 295 0.75 3.27 15.61
CA ASP A 295 1.48 4.21 16.49
C ASP A 295 1.66 3.63 17.91
N ALA A 296 1.32 2.36 18.13
CA ALA A 296 1.49 1.67 19.42
C ALA A 296 2.97 1.45 19.79
N PRO A 297 3.31 1.43 21.09
CA PRO A 297 4.64 1.04 21.54
C PRO A 297 4.95 -0.43 21.19
N LEU A 298 6.25 -0.75 21.05
CA LEU A 298 6.70 -2.10 20.70
C LEU A 298 6.25 -3.17 21.70
N SER A 299 6.07 -2.82 22.97
CA SER A 299 5.49 -3.71 24.00
C SER A 299 4.08 -4.18 23.65
N LEU A 300 3.21 -3.28 23.19
CA LEU A 300 1.84 -3.59 22.79
C LEU A 300 1.81 -4.37 21.46
N LYS A 301 2.71 -4.05 20.52
CA LYS A 301 2.89 -4.81 19.27
C LYS A 301 3.29 -6.26 19.54
N ARG A 302 4.21 -6.50 20.48
CA ARG A 302 4.58 -7.84 20.95
C ARG A 302 3.43 -8.57 21.63
N LYS A 303 2.65 -7.92 22.50
CA LYS A 303 1.44 -8.53 23.10
C LYS A 303 0.45 -9.03 22.04
N PHE A 304 0.27 -8.30 20.93
CA PHE A 304 -0.54 -8.79 19.81
C PHE A 304 0.09 -10.01 19.11
N GLU A 305 1.40 -9.98 18.85
CA GLU A 305 2.15 -11.09 18.27
C GLU A 305 2.05 -12.36 19.15
N ASP A 306 2.42 -12.26 20.43
CA ASP A 306 2.33 -13.35 21.41
C ASP A 306 0.94 -13.97 21.48
N ARG A 307 -0.12 -13.15 21.35
CA ARG A 307 -1.50 -13.65 21.37
C ARG A 307 -1.89 -14.34 20.07
N VAL A 308 -1.50 -13.81 18.92
CA VAL A 308 -1.75 -14.43 17.62
C VAL A 308 -0.98 -15.74 17.48
N LEU A 309 0.26 -15.82 17.97
CA LEU A 309 1.07 -17.04 17.97
C LEU A 309 0.43 -18.18 18.78
N LYS A 310 -0.30 -17.86 19.87
CA LYS A 310 -1.07 -18.85 20.65
C LYS A 310 -2.34 -19.36 19.98
N GLU A 311 -2.81 -18.69 18.93
CA GLU A 311 -4.03 -19.04 18.17
C GLU A 311 -3.69 -19.46 16.73
N LEU A 312 -2.41 -19.73 16.45
CA LEU A 312 -1.89 -19.92 15.09
C LEU A 312 -2.43 -21.19 14.42
N ASP A 313 -2.67 -22.25 15.19
CA ASP A 313 -3.26 -23.51 14.71
C ASP A 313 -4.73 -23.35 14.30
N HIS A 314 -5.41 -22.32 14.81
CA HIS A 314 -6.80 -21.96 14.47
C HIS A 314 -6.90 -20.93 13.33
N LEU A 315 -5.77 -20.64 12.65
CA LEU A 315 -5.72 -19.67 11.57
C LEU A 315 -6.38 -20.22 10.28
N THR A 316 -7.61 -19.82 10.04
CA THR A 316 -8.31 -20.09 8.76
C THR A 316 -7.58 -19.42 7.58
N PRO A 317 -7.70 -19.93 6.34
CA PRO A 317 -7.08 -19.30 5.16
C PRO A 317 -7.46 -17.82 4.98
N VAL A 318 -8.73 -17.47 5.23
CA VAL A 318 -9.21 -16.08 5.18
C VAL A 318 -8.54 -15.22 6.27
N ASN A 319 -8.37 -15.77 7.48
CA ASN A 319 -7.66 -15.08 8.54
C ASN A 319 -6.18 -14.90 8.19
N ALA A 320 -5.49 -15.91 7.66
CA ALA A 320 -4.10 -15.80 7.20
C ALA A 320 -3.93 -14.65 6.19
N GLN A 321 -4.80 -14.62 5.17
CA GLN A 321 -4.82 -13.56 4.16
C GLN A 321 -5.06 -12.15 4.76
N HIS A 322 -5.93 -12.03 5.76
CA HIS A 322 -6.19 -10.75 6.44
C HIS A 322 -5.11 -10.36 7.45
N MET A 323 -4.29 -11.30 7.93
CA MET A 323 -3.21 -11.05 8.88
C MET A 323 -2.09 -10.21 8.28
N PHE A 324 -1.72 -10.47 7.01
CA PHE A 324 -0.82 -9.63 6.22
C PHE A 324 -1.23 -8.15 6.26
N SER A 325 -2.51 -7.86 6.04
CA SER A 325 -3.04 -6.50 6.09
C SER A 325 -3.13 -5.93 7.51
N ALA A 326 -3.22 -6.77 8.55
CA ALA A 326 -3.19 -6.33 9.94
C ALA A 326 -1.78 -5.92 10.38
N LEU A 327 -0.78 -6.76 10.10
CA LEU A 327 0.63 -6.49 10.36
C LEU A 327 1.13 -5.26 9.58
N ALA A 328 0.75 -5.13 8.30
CA ALA A 328 1.11 -3.96 7.49
C ALA A 328 0.49 -2.65 8.02
N ALA A 329 -0.77 -2.69 8.51
CA ALA A 329 -1.39 -1.53 9.16
C ALA A 329 -0.75 -1.19 10.51
N MET A 330 -0.35 -2.21 11.27
CA MET A 330 0.40 -2.07 12.53
C MET A 330 1.86 -1.61 12.31
N ASN A 331 2.36 -1.63 11.07
CA ASN A 331 3.77 -1.42 10.72
C ASN A 331 4.68 -2.28 11.62
N TYR A 332 4.47 -3.60 11.58
CA TYR A 332 5.19 -4.58 12.38
C TYR A 332 5.40 -5.88 11.60
N CYS A 333 6.65 -6.29 11.43
CA CYS A 333 7.02 -7.47 10.65
C CYS A 333 7.34 -8.63 11.61
N SER A 334 6.35 -9.49 11.85
CA SER A 334 6.50 -10.73 12.60
C SER A 334 6.75 -11.87 11.62
N MET A 335 8.00 -12.33 11.50
CA MET A 335 8.34 -13.45 10.61
C MET A 335 7.51 -14.72 10.90
N PRO A 336 7.37 -15.22 12.15
CA PRO A 336 6.69 -16.50 12.38
C PRO A 336 5.20 -16.48 11.99
N ILE A 337 4.49 -15.38 12.29
CA ILE A 337 3.10 -15.19 11.83
C ILE A 337 3.01 -15.10 10.30
N LEU A 338 3.95 -14.42 9.65
CA LEU A 338 3.97 -14.25 8.19
C LEU A 338 4.33 -15.55 7.46
N ASP A 339 5.25 -16.35 7.99
CA ASP A 339 5.65 -17.64 7.45
C ASP A 339 4.49 -18.66 7.57
N ALA A 340 3.87 -18.77 8.74
CA ALA A 340 2.69 -19.62 8.94
C ALA A 340 1.49 -19.16 8.10
N SER A 341 1.27 -17.83 8.00
CA SER A 341 0.22 -17.28 7.13
C SER A 341 0.54 -17.52 5.64
N SER A 342 1.80 -17.44 5.23
CA SER A 342 2.25 -17.80 3.88
C SER A 342 1.90 -19.24 3.55
N ASN A 343 2.28 -20.19 4.41
CA ASN A 343 2.03 -21.62 4.18
C ASN A 343 0.52 -21.89 4.05
N LYS A 344 -0.30 -21.33 4.96
CA LYS A 344 -1.76 -21.46 4.90
C LYS A 344 -2.37 -20.87 3.63
N ILE A 345 -1.80 -19.78 3.10
CA ILE A 345 -2.20 -19.20 1.82
C ILE A 345 -1.79 -20.13 0.67
N ILE A 346 -0.55 -20.61 0.64
CA ILE A 346 -0.01 -21.48 -0.42
C ILE A 346 -0.85 -22.76 -0.56
N GLU A 347 -1.22 -23.40 0.56
CA GLU A 347 -2.13 -24.54 0.61
C GLU A 347 -3.54 -24.26 0.05
N ASN A 348 -3.98 -23.00 0.05
CA ASN A 348 -5.38 -22.60 -0.19
C ASN A 348 -5.49 -21.42 -1.19
N ILE A 349 -4.57 -21.29 -2.15
CA ILE A 349 -4.64 -20.22 -3.16
C ILE A 349 -5.90 -20.34 -4.05
N PRO A 350 -6.28 -21.53 -4.58
CA PRO A 350 -7.39 -21.64 -5.53
C PRO A 350 -8.70 -21.03 -5.00
N GLY A 351 -9.32 -20.17 -5.81
CA GLY A 351 -10.56 -19.48 -5.44
C GLY A 351 -10.36 -18.22 -4.59
N THR A 352 -9.12 -17.85 -4.24
CA THR A 352 -8.86 -16.61 -3.50
C THR A 352 -9.22 -15.37 -4.35
N PRO A 353 -10.03 -14.42 -3.84
CA PRO A 353 -10.42 -13.24 -4.60
C PRO A 353 -9.23 -12.35 -5.00
N PHE A 354 -9.26 -11.83 -6.23
CA PHE A 354 -8.28 -10.89 -6.82
C PHE A 354 -7.73 -9.85 -5.82
N TRP A 355 -8.62 -9.08 -5.19
CA TRP A 355 -8.24 -8.00 -4.28
C TRP A 355 -7.52 -8.49 -3.02
N GLN A 356 -7.70 -9.75 -2.63
CA GLN A 356 -7.08 -10.31 -1.45
C GLN A 356 -5.65 -10.80 -1.75
N LEU A 357 -5.40 -11.40 -2.91
CA LEU A 357 -4.03 -11.67 -3.40
C LEU A 357 -3.23 -10.36 -3.56
N ILE A 358 -3.82 -9.34 -4.19
CA ILE A 358 -3.20 -8.00 -4.32
C ILE A 358 -2.90 -7.36 -2.95
N ARG A 359 -3.75 -7.58 -1.94
CA ARG A 359 -3.49 -7.11 -0.57
C ARG A 359 -2.33 -7.84 0.09
N VAL A 360 -2.20 -9.16 -0.10
CA VAL A 360 -1.07 -9.94 0.42
C VAL A 360 0.23 -9.41 -0.19
N LEU A 361 0.35 -9.37 -1.52
CA LEU A 361 1.56 -8.86 -2.21
C LEU A 361 1.93 -7.43 -1.78
N LYS A 362 0.95 -6.52 -1.68
CA LYS A 362 1.20 -5.14 -1.20
C LYS A 362 1.63 -5.09 0.27
N SER A 363 1.10 -5.97 1.10
CA SER A 363 1.50 -6.07 2.52
C SER A 363 2.94 -6.58 2.65
N CYS A 364 3.36 -7.55 1.83
CA CYS A 364 4.76 -8.00 1.77
C CYS A 364 5.71 -6.84 1.43
N SER A 365 5.33 -5.96 0.48
CA SER A 365 6.12 -4.78 0.09
C SER A 365 6.25 -3.77 1.24
N ILE A 366 5.14 -3.49 1.96
CA ILE A 366 5.13 -2.58 3.13
C ILE A 366 5.99 -3.14 4.28
N LEU A 367 5.84 -4.43 4.57
CA LEU A 367 6.54 -5.13 5.66
C LEU A 367 8.00 -5.49 5.33
N GLN A 368 8.41 -5.29 4.07
CA GLN A 368 9.66 -5.79 3.50
C GLN A 368 9.88 -7.31 3.68
N TYR A 369 8.81 -8.05 3.94
CA TYR A 369 8.80 -9.50 4.11
C TYR A 369 9.05 -10.16 2.75
N ARG A 370 10.09 -10.97 2.63
CA ARG A 370 10.53 -11.60 1.38
C ARG A 370 10.39 -13.11 1.48
N ASN A 371 9.44 -13.66 0.74
CA ASN A 371 9.19 -15.10 0.67
C ASN A 371 8.95 -15.47 -0.80
N VAL A 372 9.96 -16.07 -1.44
CA VAL A 372 9.90 -16.44 -2.86
C VAL A 372 8.83 -17.51 -3.12
N VAL A 373 8.69 -18.48 -2.23
CA VAL A 373 7.71 -19.57 -2.36
C VAL A 373 6.29 -19.03 -2.45
N LEU A 374 5.92 -18.07 -1.60
CA LEU A 374 4.64 -17.37 -1.67
C LEU A 374 4.47 -16.60 -2.98
N TYR A 375 5.51 -15.89 -3.44
CA TYR A 375 5.42 -15.09 -4.66
C TYR A 375 5.25 -15.95 -5.90
N SER A 376 6.04 -17.01 -6.02
CA SER A 376 5.95 -18.01 -7.09
C SER A 376 4.61 -18.73 -7.04
N ALA A 377 4.12 -19.16 -5.89
CA ALA A 377 2.82 -19.83 -5.78
C ALA A 377 1.66 -18.91 -6.23
N ILE A 378 1.68 -17.62 -5.87
CA ILE A 378 0.68 -16.64 -6.35
C ILE A 378 0.85 -16.38 -7.85
N ALA A 379 2.08 -16.24 -8.35
CA ALA A 379 2.34 -16.02 -9.78
C ALA A 379 1.86 -17.20 -10.62
N ASN A 380 2.25 -18.42 -10.26
CA ASN A 380 1.88 -19.65 -10.94
C ASN A 380 0.36 -19.86 -10.95
N TYR A 381 -0.35 -19.55 -9.85
CA TYR A 381 -1.81 -19.58 -9.84
C TYR A 381 -2.44 -18.54 -10.78
N VAL A 382 -1.91 -17.32 -10.83
CA VAL A 382 -2.40 -16.27 -11.74
C VAL A 382 -2.16 -16.67 -13.20
N THR A 383 -1.00 -17.29 -13.50
CA THR A 383 -0.69 -17.89 -14.80
C THR A 383 -1.62 -19.05 -15.16
N SER A 384 -1.80 -20.03 -14.27
CA SER A 384 -2.65 -21.21 -14.54
C SER A 384 -4.12 -20.85 -14.73
N ALA A 385 -4.59 -19.80 -14.04
CA ALA A 385 -5.95 -19.29 -14.14
C ALA A 385 -6.07 -18.07 -15.08
N ILE A 386 -5.18 -17.90 -16.07
CA ILE A 386 -5.10 -16.69 -16.91
C ILE A 386 -6.44 -16.24 -17.51
N TYR A 387 -7.28 -17.20 -17.92
CA TYR A 387 -8.59 -16.99 -18.51
C TYR A 387 -9.65 -16.42 -17.54
N MET A 388 -9.37 -16.43 -16.23
CA MET A 388 -10.19 -15.78 -15.20
C MET A 388 -9.85 -14.30 -15.01
N TRP A 389 -8.76 -13.80 -15.60
CA TRP A 389 -8.25 -12.45 -15.33
C TRP A 389 -8.31 -11.52 -16.55
N ASP A 390 -8.87 -10.33 -16.35
CA ASP A 390 -8.79 -9.27 -17.35
C ASP A 390 -7.36 -8.67 -17.43
N THR A 391 -7.05 -7.99 -18.55
CA THR A 391 -5.72 -7.40 -18.78
C THR A 391 -5.30 -6.41 -17.68
N LYS A 392 -6.25 -5.68 -17.08
CA LYS A 392 -5.99 -4.72 -15.99
C LYS A 392 -5.66 -5.46 -14.70
N GLN A 393 -6.34 -6.56 -14.40
CA GLN A 393 -6.01 -7.43 -13.26
C GLN A 393 -4.59 -8.00 -13.37
N ILE A 394 -4.19 -8.46 -14.56
CA ILE A 394 -2.82 -8.95 -14.81
C ILE A 394 -1.80 -7.82 -14.62
N VAL A 395 -2.03 -6.63 -15.21
CA VAL A 395 -1.17 -5.45 -15.02
C VAL A 395 -1.06 -5.03 -13.54
N LEU A 396 -2.14 -5.19 -12.75
CA LEU A 396 -2.15 -4.92 -11.32
C LEU A 396 -1.36 -5.96 -10.50
N PHE A 397 -1.39 -7.23 -10.89
CA PHE A 397 -0.52 -8.27 -10.31
C PHE A 397 0.95 -7.99 -10.60
N LEU A 398 1.31 -7.76 -11.86
CA LEU A 398 2.68 -7.42 -12.25
C LEU A 398 3.19 -6.14 -11.57
N SER A 399 2.33 -5.12 -11.42
CA SER A 399 2.65 -3.91 -10.65
C SER A 399 2.91 -4.19 -9.16
N ALA A 400 2.25 -5.20 -8.58
CA ALA A 400 2.52 -5.63 -7.21
C ALA A 400 3.83 -6.43 -7.11
N PHE A 401 4.14 -7.29 -8.09
CA PHE A 401 5.39 -8.03 -8.17
C PHE A 401 6.62 -7.13 -8.40
N GLU A 402 6.52 -6.08 -9.23
CA GLU A 402 7.57 -5.04 -9.32
C GLU A 402 7.79 -4.37 -7.95
N GLY A 403 6.72 -4.11 -7.20
CA GLY A 403 6.79 -3.58 -5.84
C GLY A 403 7.61 -4.44 -4.87
N LEU A 404 7.79 -5.74 -5.20
CA LEU A 404 8.58 -6.74 -4.48
C LEU A 404 9.95 -7.01 -5.15
N ARG A 405 10.18 -6.46 -6.35
CA ARG A 405 11.27 -6.78 -7.29
C ARG A 405 11.24 -8.22 -7.81
N PHE A 406 10.09 -8.90 -7.72
CA PHE A 406 9.93 -10.27 -8.22
C PHE A 406 9.60 -10.24 -9.72
N ARG A 407 10.20 -11.16 -10.51
CA ARG A 407 10.03 -11.24 -11.98
C ARG A 407 9.27 -12.52 -12.36
N PRO A 408 7.92 -12.50 -12.44
CA PRO A 408 7.12 -13.66 -12.83
C PRO A 408 7.16 -13.85 -14.36
N VAL A 409 8.22 -14.51 -14.86
CA VAL A 409 8.57 -14.58 -16.30
C VAL A 409 7.39 -14.99 -17.18
N GLU A 410 6.77 -16.14 -16.91
CA GLU A 410 5.66 -16.68 -17.72
C GLU A 410 4.46 -15.71 -17.80
N LEU A 411 4.11 -15.07 -16.69
CA LEU A 411 3.00 -14.10 -16.65
C LEU A 411 3.33 -12.82 -17.44
N MET A 412 4.61 -12.47 -17.56
CA MET A 412 5.07 -11.35 -18.38
C MET A 412 5.14 -11.71 -19.86
N ASP A 413 5.58 -12.92 -20.22
CA ASP A 413 5.52 -13.41 -21.62
C ASP A 413 4.06 -13.45 -22.12
N ILE A 414 3.14 -14.01 -21.33
CA ILE A 414 1.70 -14.08 -21.66
C ILE A 414 1.05 -12.69 -21.80
N LEU A 415 1.39 -11.73 -20.91
CA LEU A 415 0.88 -10.38 -21.05
C LEU A 415 1.44 -9.69 -22.30
N ALA A 416 2.71 -9.94 -22.65
CA ALA A 416 3.30 -9.39 -23.86
C ALA A 416 2.54 -9.86 -25.10
N GLU A 417 2.33 -11.17 -25.27
CA GLU A 417 1.53 -11.76 -26.37
C GLU A 417 0.12 -11.14 -26.45
N LYS A 418 -0.56 -10.99 -25.32
CA LYS A 418 -1.91 -10.40 -25.24
C LYS A 418 -1.92 -8.93 -25.65
N VAL A 419 -0.88 -8.16 -25.30
CA VAL A 419 -0.74 -6.74 -25.62
C VAL A 419 -0.30 -6.52 -27.08
N THR A 420 0.57 -7.37 -27.63
CA THR A 420 0.92 -7.37 -29.06
C THR A 420 -0.31 -7.68 -29.91
N SER A 421 -1.13 -8.65 -29.49
CA SER A 421 -2.33 -9.07 -30.22
C SER A 421 -3.48 -8.06 -30.16
N HIS A 422 -3.66 -7.36 -29.02
CA HIS A 422 -4.82 -6.49 -28.76
C HIS A 422 -4.42 -5.19 -28.02
N PRO A 423 -3.58 -4.33 -28.62
CA PRO A 423 -3.03 -3.13 -27.94
C PRO A 423 -4.09 -2.07 -27.61
N GLU A 424 -5.21 -2.04 -28.32
CA GLU A 424 -6.36 -1.17 -28.05
C GLU A 424 -7.11 -1.49 -26.75
N SER A 425 -6.86 -2.67 -26.15
CA SER A 425 -7.43 -3.04 -24.84
C SER A 425 -6.87 -2.21 -23.67
N LEU A 426 -5.72 -1.56 -23.86
CA LEU A 426 -5.02 -0.78 -22.83
C LEU A 426 -5.49 0.69 -22.80
N ASN A 427 -5.79 1.19 -21.59
CA ASN A 427 -5.86 2.64 -21.37
C ASN A 427 -4.48 3.22 -21.00
N LEU A 428 -4.30 4.53 -21.10
CA LEU A 428 -3.03 5.21 -20.79
C LEU A 428 -2.38 4.78 -19.45
N LYS A 429 -3.16 4.53 -18.39
CA LYS A 429 -2.61 4.07 -17.10
C LYS A 429 -2.09 2.65 -17.15
N ASP A 430 -2.71 1.80 -17.96
CA ASP A 430 -2.28 0.41 -18.15
C ASP A 430 -0.99 0.41 -18.97
N ILE A 431 -0.91 1.19 -20.07
CA ILE A 431 0.31 1.38 -20.90
C ILE A 431 1.49 1.83 -20.03
N LEU A 432 1.31 2.90 -19.23
CA LEU A 432 2.34 3.40 -18.33
C LEU A 432 2.75 2.37 -17.26
N SER A 433 1.81 1.55 -16.80
CA SER A 433 2.09 0.49 -15.81
C SER A 433 2.87 -0.67 -16.44
N VAL A 434 2.53 -1.08 -17.66
CA VAL A 434 3.27 -2.09 -18.44
C VAL A 434 4.69 -1.61 -18.69
N LEU A 435 4.87 -0.44 -19.30
CA LEU A 435 6.19 0.15 -19.55
C LEU A 435 7.05 0.22 -18.28
N ARG A 436 6.46 0.67 -17.16
CA ARG A 436 7.13 0.74 -15.85
C ARG A 436 7.53 -0.64 -15.30
N VAL A 437 6.68 -1.66 -15.43
CA VAL A 437 6.99 -3.02 -14.95
C VAL A 437 8.13 -3.62 -15.78
N TYR A 438 8.00 -3.62 -17.11
CA TYR A 438 8.96 -4.30 -18.00
C TYR A 438 10.33 -3.63 -17.92
N SER A 439 10.39 -2.30 -17.88
CA SER A 439 11.64 -1.56 -17.67
C SER A 439 12.26 -1.83 -16.30
N LEU A 440 11.52 -1.71 -15.19
CA LEU A 440 12.08 -1.87 -13.84
C LEU A 440 12.44 -3.30 -13.46
N LEU A 441 11.88 -4.31 -14.13
CA LEU A 441 12.25 -5.72 -14.01
C LEU A 441 13.18 -6.20 -15.15
N ASN A 442 13.46 -5.33 -16.13
CA ASN A 442 14.27 -5.62 -17.31
C ASN A 442 13.86 -6.93 -18.02
N HIS A 443 12.57 -7.13 -18.24
CA HIS A 443 12.08 -8.34 -18.90
C HIS A 443 11.89 -8.11 -20.39
N VAL A 444 12.54 -8.94 -21.19
CA VAL A 444 12.47 -9.00 -22.65
C VAL A 444 11.60 -10.21 -23.01
N PRO A 445 10.44 -10.03 -23.66
CA PRO A 445 9.56 -11.14 -24.06
C PRO A 445 10.23 -12.07 -25.06
N LYS A 446 10.11 -13.39 -24.87
CA LYS A 446 10.93 -14.39 -25.58
C LYS A 446 10.80 -14.39 -27.11
N CYS A 447 9.60 -14.13 -27.64
CA CYS A 447 9.31 -14.32 -29.07
C CYS A 447 8.88 -13.04 -29.82
N GLN A 448 8.63 -11.93 -29.13
CA GLN A 448 7.93 -10.76 -29.70
C GLN A 448 8.43 -9.40 -29.17
N ASN A 449 9.66 -9.29 -28.64
CA ASN A 449 10.11 -8.06 -27.97
C ASN A 449 9.93 -6.78 -28.82
N GLN A 450 10.33 -6.81 -30.09
CA GLN A 450 10.18 -5.65 -30.98
C GLN A 450 8.70 -5.32 -31.26
N GLU A 451 7.90 -6.31 -31.67
CA GLU A 451 6.47 -6.15 -31.95
C GLU A 451 5.68 -5.64 -30.72
N PHE A 452 6.06 -6.09 -29.52
CA PHE A 452 5.49 -5.65 -28.24
C PHE A 452 5.80 -4.18 -27.96
N LEU A 453 7.06 -3.75 -28.15
CA LEU A 453 7.49 -2.36 -27.95
C LEU A 453 6.85 -1.43 -29.00
N GLU A 454 6.77 -1.87 -30.26
CA GLU A 454 6.07 -1.16 -31.33
C GLU A 454 4.56 -1.04 -31.06
N SER A 455 3.91 -2.11 -30.57
CA SER A 455 2.50 -2.11 -30.16
C SER A 455 2.24 -1.13 -29.00
N LEU A 456 3.12 -1.10 -27.98
CA LEU A 456 3.04 -0.14 -26.88
C LEU A 456 3.25 1.30 -27.36
N ASN A 457 4.19 1.53 -28.28
CA ASN A 457 4.44 2.85 -28.87
C ASN A 457 3.23 3.32 -29.70
N GLY A 458 2.68 2.45 -30.54
CA GLY A 458 1.45 2.70 -31.31
C GLY A 458 0.22 2.97 -30.42
N ALA A 459 0.11 2.27 -29.28
CA ALA A 459 -0.91 2.54 -28.27
C ALA A 459 -0.71 3.89 -27.57
N LEU A 460 0.53 4.24 -27.20
CA LEU A 460 0.88 5.52 -26.57
C LEU A 460 0.60 6.71 -27.50
N ASN A 461 0.91 6.57 -28.80
CA ASN A 461 0.72 7.61 -29.81
C ASN A 461 -0.73 8.14 -29.86
N LYS A 462 -1.72 7.29 -29.57
CA LYS A 462 -3.15 7.66 -29.47
C LYS A 462 -3.46 8.65 -28.33
N TYR A 463 -2.55 8.80 -27.36
CA TYR A 463 -2.72 9.64 -26.16
C TYR A 463 -1.81 10.87 -26.13
N LEU A 464 -0.87 11.04 -27.07
CA LEU A 464 0.15 12.11 -27.05
C LEU A 464 -0.41 13.54 -26.92
N THR A 465 -1.57 13.82 -27.49
CA THR A 465 -2.23 15.14 -27.39
C THR A 465 -2.91 15.41 -26.03
N ARG A 466 -2.96 14.42 -25.13
CA ARG A 466 -3.68 14.48 -23.84
C ARG A 466 -2.86 13.97 -22.65
N ILE A 467 -1.70 13.39 -22.88
CA ILE A 467 -0.78 12.92 -21.85
C ILE A 467 -0.18 14.11 -21.10
N SER A 468 0.09 13.96 -19.79
CA SER A 468 0.82 14.97 -19.04
C SER A 468 2.31 14.90 -19.35
N ASN A 469 3.04 16.01 -19.32
CA ASN A 469 4.49 16.02 -19.55
C ASN A 469 5.26 15.09 -18.60
N VAL A 470 4.79 14.97 -17.35
CA VAL A 470 5.36 14.04 -16.35
C VAL A 470 5.11 12.56 -16.72
N ASP A 471 3.94 12.23 -17.27
CA ASP A 471 3.65 10.85 -17.68
C ASP A 471 4.30 10.50 -19.03
N LEU A 472 4.46 11.49 -19.92
CA LEU A 472 5.25 11.37 -21.15
C LEU A 472 6.72 11.07 -20.83
N LEU A 473 7.31 11.83 -19.89
CA LEU A 473 8.67 11.58 -19.41
C LEU A 473 8.83 10.16 -18.85
N LYS A 474 7.90 9.69 -18.01
CA LYS A 474 7.92 8.30 -17.49
C LYS A 474 7.85 7.26 -18.61
N ALA A 475 7.02 7.50 -19.64
CA ALA A 475 6.90 6.58 -20.77
C ALA A 475 8.20 6.50 -21.57
N VAL A 476 8.74 7.65 -21.99
CA VAL A 476 10.00 7.74 -22.74
C VAL A 476 11.16 7.14 -21.96
N TYR A 477 11.32 7.51 -20.68
CA TYR A 477 12.33 6.93 -19.79
C TYR A 477 12.23 5.40 -19.69
N SER A 478 11.00 4.86 -19.63
CA SER A 478 10.78 3.41 -19.60
C SER A 478 11.15 2.72 -20.92
N PHE A 479 10.85 3.34 -22.07
CA PHE A 479 11.29 2.84 -23.38
C PHE A 479 12.81 2.88 -23.53
N CYS A 480 13.48 3.95 -23.09
CA CYS A 480 14.95 4.06 -23.10
C CYS A 480 15.64 2.96 -22.27
N ILE A 481 15.07 2.58 -21.12
CA ILE A 481 15.52 1.39 -20.38
C ILE A 481 15.41 0.12 -21.25
N LEU A 482 14.26 -0.03 -21.93
CA LEU A 482 13.89 -1.16 -22.79
C LEU A 482 14.52 -1.13 -24.21
N GLU A 483 15.58 -0.36 -24.42
CA GLU A 483 16.33 -0.32 -25.70
C GLU A 483 15.49 0.17 -26.90
N TYR A 484 14.50 1.03 -26.62
CA TYR A 484 13.60 1.58 -27.63
C TYR A 484 13.55 3.11 -27.57
N LEU A 485 13.64 3.77 -28.73
CA LEU A 485 13.58 5.23 -28.85
C LEU A 485 12.25 5.64 -29.53
N PRO A 486 11.19 5.97 -28.75
CA PRO A 486 9.85 6.23 -29.27
C PRO A 486 9.78 7.62 -29.92
N GLN A 487 10.14 7.70 -31.20
CA GLN A 487 10.36 8.96 -31.92
C GLN A 487 9.27 10.05 -31.75
N PRO A 488 7.95 9.76 -31.85
CA PRO A 488 6.94 10.81 -31.68
C PRO A 488 6.87 11.34 -30.24
N ALA A 489 6.98 10.44 -29.25
CA ALA A 489 6.97 10.78 -27.84
C ALA A 489 8.24 11.54 -27.41
N LEU A 490 9.40 11.16 -27.94
CA LEU A 490 10.67 11.87 -27.77
C LEU A 490 10.60 13.30 -28.33
N SER A 491 10.14 13.43 -29.58
CA SER A 491 10.05 14.72 -30.28
C SER A 491 9.14 15.71 -29.55
N GLN A 492 8.05 15.22 -28.94
CA GLN A 492 7.18 16.02 -28.08
C GLN A 492 7.87 16.35 -26.74
N LEU A 493 8.45 15.37 -26.04
CA LEU A 493 9.08 15.56 -24.73
C LEU A 493 10.18 16.62 -24.75
N LEU A 494 10.97 16.65 -25.83
CA LEU A 494 12.16 17.50 -25.99
C LEU A 494 11.83 18.94 -26.45
N GLN A 495 10.56 19.29 -26.65
CA GLN A 495 10.14 20.66 -26.88
C GLN A 495 10.45 21.53 -25.66
N GLU A 496 10.96 22.74 -25.91
CA GLU A 496 11.46 23.64 -24.87
C GLU A 496 10.40 23.96 -23.80
N ASP A 497 9.14 24.17 -24.19
CA ASP A 497 8.03 24.39 -23.26
C ASP A 497 7.79 23.21 -22.31
N ASN A 498 7.87 21.98 -22.83
CA ASN A 498 7.62 20.75 -22.06
C ASN A 498 8.77 20.47 -21.08
N LEU A 499 10.01 20.68 -21.51
CA LEU A 499 11.20 20.64 -20.64
C LEU A 499 11.11 21.71 -19.53
N ASN A 500 10.73 22.94 -19.89
CA ASN A 500 10.56 24.04 -18.94
C ASN A 500 9.44 23.78 -17.92
N GLU A 501 8.34 23.12 -18.30
CA GLU A 501 7.29 22.71 -17.34
C GLU A 501 7.83 21.67 -16.34
N LEU A 502 8.52 20.65 -16.82
CA LEU A 502 9.07 19.56 -16.00
C LEU A 502 10.05 20.08 -14.93
N LEU A 503 10.89 21.05 -15.29
CA LEU A 503 11.91 21.67 -14.44
C LEU A 503 11.37 22.76 -13.48
N LYS A 504 10.13 23.23 -13.70
CA LYS A 504 9.40 24.16 -12.81
C LYS A 504 8.63 23.47 -11.68
N SER A 505 8.66 22.14 -11.61
CA SER A 505 8.00 21.39 -10.54
C SER A 505 8.66 21.60 -9.16
N ASP A 506 7.87 21.48 -8.08
CA ASP A 506 8.35 21.71 -6.71
C ASP A 506 8.96 20.45 -6.06
N GLY A 507 10.09 20.63 -5.38
CA GLY A 507 10.69 19.65 -4.47
C GLY A 507 11.00 18.30 -5.12
N LEU A 508 10.59 17.22 -4.45
CA LEU A 508 10.97 15.82 -4.80
C LEU A 508 10.47 15.36 -6.17
N ASN A 509 9.48 16.04 -6.78
CA ASN A 509 9.06 15.76 -8.15
C ASN A 509 10.10 16.24 -9.17
N LYS A 510 10.78 17.36 -8.88
CA LYS A 510 11.79 17.95 -9.75
C LYS A 510 13.02 17.06 -9.87
N GLU A 511 13.56 16.62 -8.73
CA GLU A 511 14.71 15.70 -8.69
C GLU A 511 14.43 14.41 -9.47
N GLN A 512 13.21 13.88 -9.38
CA GLN A 512 12.79 12.70 -10.16
C GLN A 512 12.71 12.99 -11.67
N ASN A 513 12.16 14.14 -12.05
CA ASN A 513 12.08 14.56 -13.46
C ASN A 513 13.48 14.79 -14.05
N GLU A 514 14.35 15.52 -13.35
CA GLU A 514 15.74 15.76 -13.74
C GLU A 514 16.53 14.46 -13.87
N MET A 515 16.33 13.51 -12.96
CA MET A 515 16.95 12.18 -13.02
C MET A 515 16.46 11.37 -14.23
N MET A 516 15.16 11.36 -14.53
CA MET A 516 14.62 10.68 -15.72
C MET A 516 15.09 11.35 -17.03
N LEU A 517 15.07 12.68 -17.10
CA LEU A 517 15.58 13.44 -18.26
C LEU A 517 17.07 13.19 -18.50
N HIS A 518 17.88 13.13 -17.43
CA HIS A 518 19.30 12.77 -17.51
C HIS A 518 19.46 11.41 -18.20
N TYR A 519 18.82 10.34 -17.71
CA TYR A 519 18.92 9.02 -18.33
C TYR A 519 18.40 8.96 -19.77
N VAL A 520 17.35 9.71 -20.11
CA VAL A 520 16.87 9.83 -21.50
C VAL A 520 17.97 10.41 -22.39
N ASN A 521 18.66 11.46 -21.94
CA ASN A 521 19.77 12.06 -22.71
C ASN A 521 20.95 11.09 -22.89
N ILE A 522 21.31 10.30 -21.86
CA ILE A 522 22.35 9.27 -22.00
C ILE A 522 21.97 8.26 -23.09
N CYS A 523 20.72 7.76 -23.10
CA CYS A 523 20.26 6.86 -24.16
C CYS A 523 20.28 7.54 -25.54
N LEU A 524 19.95 8.83 -25.64
CA LEU A 524 20.08 9.58 -26.89
C LEU A 524 21.54 9.80 -27.33
N GLU A 525 22.51 9.68 -26.43
CA GLU A 525 23.94 9.77 -26.75
C GLU A 525 24.58 8.41 -27.07
N LEU A 526 24.16 7.34 -26.40
CA LEU A 526 24.81 6.03 -26.44
C LEU A 526 24.00 4.92 -27.14
N ASP A 527 22.67 4.97 -27.14
CA ASP A 527 21.81 3.98 -27.84
C ASP A 527 21.35 4.48 -29.24
N SER A 528 21.58 5.75 -29.58
CA SER A 528 21.13 6.31 -30.87
C SER A 528 21.92 5.76 -32.07
N PRO A 529 21.24 5.32 -33.15
CA PRO A 529 21.91 4.98 -34.40
C PRO A 529 22.50 6.24 -35.07
N PRO A 530 23.55 6.12 -35.92
CA PRO A 530 24.22 7.27 -36.56
C PRO A 530 23.32 8.16 -37.43
N SER A 531 22.18 7.63 -37.87
CA SER A 531 21.15 8.34 -38.64
C SER A 531 20.21 9.21 -37.79
N PHE A 532 20.28 9.13 -36.46
CA PHE A 532 19.42 9.89 -35.56
C PHE A 532 19.86 11.36 -35.49
N THR A 533 18.95 12.27 -35.86
CA THR A 533 19.20 13.71 -35.75
C THR A 533 19.11 14.13 -34.28
N LYS A 534 20.26 14.47 -33.68
CA LYS A 534 20.31 14.90 -32.28
C LYS A 534 19.48 16.19 -32.07
N PRO A 535 18.71 16.31 -30.97
CA PRO A 535 17.92 17.50 -30.66
C PRO A 535 18.82 18.72 -30.43
N ALA A 536 18.35 19.91 -30.82
CA ALA A 536 19.08 21.17 -30.62
C ALA A 536 19.24 21.57 -29.14
N THR A 537 18.39 21.02 -28.27
CA THR A 537 18.35 21.28 -26.82
C THR A 537 18.48 19.98 -26.04
N MET A 538 19.58 19.84 -25.29
CA MET A 538 19.79 18.73 -24.37
C MET A 538 19.85 19.23 -22.92
N PHE A 539 19.16 18.54 -22.01
CA PHE A 539 19.21 18.85 -20.59
C PHE A 539 20.53 18.35 -19.98
N ILE A 540 21.47 19.26 -19.77
CA ILE A 540 22.75 18.96 -19.11
C ILE A 540 22.55 19.02 -17.60
N LYS A 541 22.38 17.86 -16.97
CA LYS A 541 22.43 17.75 -15.51
C LYS A 541 23.84 18.10 -15.03
N LYS A 542 23.95 18.89 -13.95
CA LYS A 542 25.24 19.08 -13.25
C LYS A 542 25.72 17.72 -12.73
N LEU A 543 26.94 17.33 -13.10
CA LEU A 543 27.54 16.05 -12.72
C LEU A 543 27.55 15.90 -11.20
N SER A 544 27.23 14.70 -10.70
CA SER A 544 27.24 14.44 -9.26
C SER A 544 28.69 14.40 -8.76
N SER A 545 28.92 14.68 -7.47
CA SER A 545 30.24 14.48 -6.87
C SER A 545 30.67 13.00 -6.99
N PRO A 546 31.97 12.70 -7.16
CA PRO A 546 32.45 11.32 -7.26
C PRO A 546 31.94 10.47 -6.08
N LEU A 547 31.32 9.33 -6.39
CA LEU A 547 30.86 8.41 -5.35
C LEU A 547 32.05 7.53 -4.93
N VAL A 548 32.71 7.90 -3.84
CA VAL A 548 33.81 7.10 -3.28
C VAL A 548 33.22 5.90 -2.54
N SER A 549 33.26 4.73 -3.18
CA SER A 549 32.95 3.45 -2.56
C SER A 549 34.20 2.87 -1.89
N ASP A 550 34.11 2.58 -0.60
CA ASP A 550 35.11 1.77 0.11
C ASP A 550 34.71 0.29 0.02
N LEU A 551 35.53 -0.49 -0.67
CA LEU A 551 35.28 -1.89 -1.04
C LEU A 551 36.51 -2.75 -0.71
N PRO A 552 36.93 -2.80 0.57
CA PRO A 552 38.24 -3.30 0.96
C PRO A 552 38.42 -4.78 0.63
N GLU A 553 37.38 -5.61 0.75
CA GLU A 553 37.46 -7.05 0.44
C GLU A 553 37.72 -7.31 -1.05
N VAL A 554 37.11 -6.51 -1.93
CA VAL A 554 37.31 -6.62 -3.39
C VAL A 554 38.68 -6.08 -3.78
N ARG A 555 39.09 -4.94 -3.19
CA ARG A 555 40.43 -4.36 -3.38
C ARG A 555 41.54 -5.33 -2.96
N GLU A 556 41.42 -5.96 -1.79
CA GLU A 556 42.41 -6.92 -1.28
C GLU A 556 42.49 -8.18 -2.16
N ALA A 557 41.34 -8.71 -2.61
CA ALA A 557 41.31 -9.86 -3.50
C ALA A 557 41.87 -9.53 -4.89
N LEU A 558 41.58 -8.35 -5.45
CA LEU A 558 42.21 -7.85 -6.69
C LEU A 558 43.73 -7.71 -6.53
N LEU A 559 44.21 -7.19 -5.41
CA LEU A 559 45.65 -7.05 -5.16
C LEU A 559 46.37 -8.39 -5.08
N LYS A 560 45.80 -9.35 -4.37
CA LYS A 560 46.36 -10.71 -4.26
C LYS A 560 46.30 -11.46 -5.59
N LEU A 561 45.32 -11.15 -6.45
CA LEU A 561 45.17 -11.74 -7.78
C LEU A 561 46.13 -11.13 -8.83
N LEU A 562 46.26 -9.81 -8.85
CA LEU A 562 46.98 -9.06 -9.89
C LEU A 562 48.43 -8.71 -9.50
N GLY A 563 48.78 -8.77 -8.22
CA GLY A 563 50.14 -8.64 -7.68
C GLY A 563 50.63 -7.21 -7.43
N ASP A 564 49.97 -6.17 -7.97
CA ASP A 564 50.37 -4.76 -7.84
C ASP A 564 49.12 -3.84 -7.86
N GLU A 565 49.14 -2.76 -7.06
CA GLU A 565 48.13 -1.69 -7.09
C GLU A 565 48.05 -1.01 -8.47
N ARG A 566 49.14 -1.01 -9.24
CA ARG A 566 49.20 -0.43 -10.59
C ARG A 566 48.38 -1.20 -11.64
N MET A 567 47.86 -2.39 -11.34
CA MET A 567 47.12 -3.21 -12.30
C MET A 567 45.62 -2.84 -12.41
N PHE A 568 45.13 -1.96 -11.53
CA PHE A 568 43.74 -1.51 -11.58
C PHE A 568 43.58 -0.07 -11.08
N GLN A 569 42.51 0.60 -11.51
CA GLN A 569 42.04 1.87 -10.94
C GLN A 569 40.77 1.62 -10.12
N GLN A 570 40.49 2.45 -9.11
CA GLN A 570 39.30 2.36 -8.24
C GLN A 570 38.49 3.67 -8.27
N ASN A 571 37.16 3.59 -8.14
CA ASN A 571 36.23 4.73 -8.03
C ASN A 571 36.30 5.70 -9.24
N ILE A 572 36.23 5.14 -10.45
CA ILE A 572 36.38 5.90 -11.69
C ILE A 572 35.06 6.53 -12.07
N GLN A 573 35.02 7.85 -12.17
CA GLN A 573 33.89 8.59 -12.69
C GLN A 573 34.05 8.83 -14.19
N LEU A 574 33.08 8.35 -14.97
CA LEU A 574 32.97 8.57 -16.40
C LEU A 574 32.03 9.75 -16.70
N PRO A 575 32.03 10.24 -17.96
CA PRO A 575 30.93 11.04 -18.47
C PRO A 575 29.57 10.34 -18.25
N HIS A 576 28.48 11.11 -18.36
CA HIS A 576 27.10 10.62 -18.17
C HIS A 576 26.72 10.25 -16.72
N ASP A 577 27.54 10.60 -15.71
CA ASP A 577 27.30 10.28 -14.29
C ASP A 577 27.40 8.77 -13.97
N TYR A 578 28.15 8.02 -14.81
CA TYR A 578 28.49 6.61 -14.56
C TYR A 578 29.75 6.47 -13.72
N ASN A 579 29.68 5.65 -12.67
CA ASN A 579 30.84 5.28 -11.85
C ASN A 579 31.19 3.81 -12.06
N ILE A 580 32.47 3.48 -12.15
CA ILE A 580 33.01 2.11 -12.16
C ILE A 580 33.75 1.91 -10.84
N ASP A 581 33.48 0.80 -10.14
CA ASP A 581 34.09 0.52 -8.85
C ASP A 581 35.57 0.17 -9.02
N PHE A 582 35.92 -0.68 -9.99
CA PHE A 582 37.30 -0.92 -10.45
C PHE A 582 37.43 -1.07 -11.98
N GLU A 583 38.43 -0.46 -12.61
CA GLU A 583 38.84 -0.75 -14.00
C GLU A 583 40.14 -1.56 -14.02
N ILE A 584 40.20 -2.56 -14.90
CA ILE A 584 41.41 -3.32 -15.21
C ILE A 584 41.66 -3.17 -16.73
N LYS A 585 42.89 -2.80 -17.13
CA LYS A 585 43.32 -2.87 -18.53
C LYS A 585 43.89 -4.28 -18.79
N MET A 586 43.47 -4.93 -19.86
CA MET A 586 43.91 -6.27 -20.24
C MET A 586 44.35 -6.32 -21.71
N ASP A 587 45.08 -7.37 -22.10
CA ASP A 587 45.28 -7.70 -23.50
C ASP A 587 43.96 -8.10 -24.19
N ALA A 588 43.91 -8.02 -25.52
CA ALA A 588 42.73 -8.33 -26.33
C ALA A 588 42.13 -9.74 -26.09
N ASN A 589 42.90 -10.68 -25.52
CA ASN A 589 42.44 -12.03 -25.20
C ASN A 589 41.96 -12.22 -23.74
N ARG A 590 42.00 -11.19 -22.89
CA ARG A 590 41.79 -11.25 -21.42
C ARG A 590 42.65 -12.31 -20.72
N LYS A 591 43.89 -12.51 -21.15
CA LYS A 591 44.84 -13.46 -20.55
C LYS A 591 45.82 -12.80 -19.60
N LYS A 592 46.08 -11.50 -19.76
CA LYS A 592 47.06 -10.74 -18.99
C LYS A 592 46.55 -9.34 -18.65
N ALA A 593 46.61 -8.98 -17.38
CA ALA A 593 46.39 -7.61 -16.93
C ALA A 593 47.61 -6.74 -17.26
N LEU A 594 47.37 -5.48 -17.60
CA LEU A 594 48.37 -4.50 -18.00
C LEU A 594 48.42 -3.38 -16.94
N PRO A 595 49.61 -2.87 -16.59
CA PRO A 595 49.71 -1.77 -15.64
C PRO A 595 49.11 -0.49 -16.23
N VAL A 596 48.52 0.31 -15.36
CA VAL A 596 48.01 1.65 -15.64
C VAL A 596 49.19 2.57 -15.91
N THR A 597 49.45 2.87 -17.18
CA THR A 597 50.40 3.90 -17.62
C THR A 597 49.73 5.28 -17.60
N GLU A 598 50.46 6.30 -17.15
CA GLU A 598 49.95 7.69 -17.00
C GLU A 598 49.97 8.51 -18.30
N VAL A 599 50.49 7.96 -19.41
CA VAL A 599 50.98 8.76 -20.56
C VAL A 599 50.16 8.63 -21.84
N ASP A 600 49.45 7.52 -22.07
CA ASP A 600 48.70 7.29 -23.33
C ASP A 600 47.18 7.25 -23.10
N ASP A 601 46.46 8.05 -23.88
CA ASP A 601 45.01 7.95 -24.05
C ASP A 601 44.73 6.75 -24.98
N PRO A 602 44.22 5.61 -24.46
CA PRO A 602 44.31 4.32 -25.14
C PRO A 602 43.17 4.07 -26.13
N ALA A 603 42.41 5.11 -26.52
CA ALA A 603 41.22 5.00 -27.35
C ALA A 603 41.47 4.31 -28.71
N ASP A 604 42.70 4.40 -29.22
CA ASP A 604 43.11 3.87 -30.54
C ASP A 604 44.15 2.72 -30.46
N ALA A 605 44.36 2.10 -29.29
CA ALA A 605 45.24 0.94 -29.15
C ALA A 605 44.47 -0.38 -29.37
N PRO A 606 44.57 -1.04 -30.55
CA PRO A 606 43.66 -2.14 -30.93
C PRO A 606 43.79 -3.41 -30.07
N ASP A 607 44.89 -3.55 -29.32
CA ASP A 607 45.23 -4.75 -28.54
C ASP A 607 44.85 -4.66 -27.05
N ILE A 608 44.17 -3.59 -26.59
CA ILE A 608 43.83 -3.37 -25.19
C ILE A 608 42.31 -3.47 -24.96
N GLN A 609 41.89 -4.37 -24.07
CA GLN A 609 40.51 -4.45 -23.59
C GLN A 609 40.36 -3.84 -22.20
N ARG A 610 39.34 -2.99 -22.00
CA ARG A 610 38.98 -2.41 -20.70
C ARG A 610 37.96 -3.29 -20.00
N VAL A 611 38.18 -3.60 -18.73
CA VAL A 611 37.26 -4.39 -17.90
C VAL A 611 36.74 -3.55 -16.75
N ALA A 612 35.42 -3.34 -16.71
CA ALA A 612 34.72 -2.65 -15.63
C ALA A 612 34.16 -3.66 -14.63
N VAL A 613 34.73 -3.71 -13.44
CA VAL A 613 34.22 -4.50 -12.31
C VAL A 613 33.24 -3.64 -11.51
N LEU A 614 31.99 -4.08 -11.44
CA LEU A 614 30.92 -3.37 -10.73
C LEU A 614 30.52 -4.13 -9.46
N CYS A 615 30.59 -3.47 -8.30
CA CYS A 615 30.25 -4.05 -7.00
C CYS A 615 28.81 -3.72 -6.63
N VAL A 616 27.89 -4.61 -7.00
CA VAL A 616 26.47 -4.29 -7.10
C VAL A 616 25.66 -4.77 -5.88
N PRO A 617 24.80 -3.93 -5.28
CA PRO A 617 23.94 -4.33 -4.17
C PRO A 617 22.77 -5.22 -4.64
N PRO A 618 22.22 -6.11 -3.79
CA PRO A 618 21.07 -6.94 -4.13
C PRO A 618 19.79 -6.19 -4.54
N SER A 619 19.71 -4.87 -4.34
CA SER A 619 18.56 -4.05 -4.78
C SER A 619 18.48 -3.86 -6.30
N ALA A 620 19.60 -4.02 -6.99
CA ALA A 620 19.74 -3.84 -8.43
C ALA A 620 19.44 -5.13 -9.24
N PHE A 621 19.20 -6.26 -8.57
CA PHE A 621 18.77 -7.52 -9.18
C PHE A 621 17.29 -7.79 -8.88
N CYS A 622 16.64 -8.60 -9.71
CA CYS A 622 15.32 -9.13 -9.40
C CYS A 622 15.44 -10.13 -8.24
N PHE A 623 14.49 -10.05 -7.30
CA PHE A 623 14.51 -10.85 -6.08
C PHE A 623 14.58 -12.35 -6.39
N ASP A 624 15.46 -13.04 -5.65
CA ASP A 624 15.79 -14.47 -5.80
C ASP A 624 16.45 -14.86 -7.13
N THR A 625 17.01 -13.90 -7.87
CA THR A 625 17.71 -14.16 -9.14
C THR A 625 18.96 -13.29 -9.30
N ARG A 626 19.84 -13.66 -10.24
CA ARG A 626 20.93 -12.79 -10.72
C ARG A 626 20.53 -11.91 -11.91
N HIS A 627 19.23 -11.82 -12.23
CA HIS A 627 18.73 -11.01 -13.34
C HIS A 627 18.86 -9.51 -13.04
N PRO A 628 19.61 -8.71 -13.84
CA PRO A 628 19.80 -7.29 -13.58
C PRO A 628 18.51 -6.51 -13.86
N ARG A 629 18.17 -5.55 -12.98
CA ARG A 629 17.03 -4.63 -13.18
C ARG A 629 17.39 -3.49 -14.12
N GLY A 630 16.39 -2.79 -14.65
CA GLY A 630 16.53 -1.84 -15.76
C GLY A 630 17.69 -0.84 -15.67
N LYS A 631 17.89 -0.19 -14.52
CA LYS A 631 19.02 0.75 -14.33
C LYS A 631 20.40 0.08 -14.42
N LEU A 632 20.53 -1.14 -13.91
CA LEU A 632 21.78 -1.90 -13.98
C LEU A 632 22.00 -2.43 -15.40
N ALA A 633 20.96 -2.97 -16.03
CA ALA A 633 21.02 -3.45 -17.41
C ALA A 633 21.41 -2.33 -18.38
N MET A 634 20.78 -1.15 -18.28
CA MET A 634 21.16 0.05 -19.04
C MET A 634 22.62 0.44 -18.79
N LYS A 635 23.07 0.50 -17.53
CA LYS A 635 24.49 0.79 -17.20
C LYS A 635 25.43 -0.22 -17.86
N MET A 636 25.11 -1.51 -17.81
CA MET A 636 25.92 -2.57 -18.44
C MET A 636 25.97 -2.41 -19.96
N ARG A 637 24.85 -2.11 -20.61
CA ARG A 637 24.77 -1.85 -22.06
C ARG A 637 25.61 -0.64 -22.45
N HIS A 638 25.41 0.49 -21.79
CA HIS A 638 26.12 1.74 -22.09
C HIS A 638 27.63 1.61 -21.84
N LEU A 639 28.05 0.87 -20.80
CA LEU A 639 29.48 0.57 -20.61
C LEU A 639 30.06 -0.29 -21.74
N LYS A 640 29.31 -1.25 -22.30
CA LYS A 640 29.73 -2.00 -23.49
C LYS A 640 29.89 -1.10 -24.71
N VAL A 641 28.97 -0.14 -24.93
CA VAL A 641 29.10 0.88 -25.99
C VAL A 641 30.35 1.75 -25.79
N LEU A 642 30.69 2.07 -24.54
CA LEU A 642 31.91 2.80 -24.16
C LEU A 642 33.20 1.93 -24.18
N GLY A 643 33.16 0.73 -24.77
CA GLY A 643 34.32 -0.15 -24.96
C GLY A 643 34.69 -1.03 -23.77
N TYR A 644 33.84 -1.15 -22.74
CA TYR A 644 34.11 -1.99 -21.58
C TYR A 644 33.52 -3.39 -21.66
N HIS A 645 34.30 -4.39 -21.28
CA HIS A 645 33.75 -5.64 -20.78
C HIS A 645 33.27 -5.45 -19.33
N VAL A 646 32.02 -5.84 -19.01
CA VAL A 646 31.42 -5.57 -17.69
C VAL A 646 31.30 -6.84 -16.88
N ILE A 647 31.91 -6.84 -15.68
CA ILE A 647 31.85 -7.90 -14.68
C ILE A 647 31.00 -7.43 -13.49
N LEU A 648 30.14 -8.31 -12.99
CA LEU A 648 29.30 -8.04 -11.81
C LEU A 648 29.78 -8.81 -10.59
N VAL A 649 30.18 -8.09 -9.54
CA VAL A 649 30.50 -8.66 -8.23
C VAL A 649 29.30 -8.47 -7.30
N HIS A 650 28.69 -9.58 -6.88
CA HIS A 650 27.62 -9.59 -5.89
C HIS A 650 28.18 -9.32 -4.49
N TYR A 651 28.43 -8.05 -4.16
CA TYR A 651 29.25 -7.67 -2.99
C TYR A 651 28.81 -8.29 -1.65
N GLN A 652 27.50 -8.47 -1.43
CA GLN A 652 26.99 -9.07 -0.18
C GLN A 652 27.19 -10.60 -0.09
N GLU A 653 27.37 -11.29 -1.21
CA GLU A 653 27.84 -12.69 -1.25
C GLU A 653 29.36 -12.71 -1.13
N PHE A 654 30.05 -11.88 -1.91
CA PHE A 654 31.51 -11.76 -1.97
C PHE A 654 32.14 -11.48 -0.59
N LYS A 655 31.58 -10.55 0.19
CA LYS A 655 32.03 -10.20 1.55
C LYS A 655 31.96 -11.36 2.57
N LYS A 656 31.29 -12.47 2.24
CA LYS A 656 31.21 -13.67 3.09
C LYS A 656 32.24 -14.75 2.72
N LEU A 657 32.89 -14.62 1.57
CA LEU A 657 33.91 -15.57 1.10
C LEU A 657 35.19 -15.42 1.93
N LYS A 658 35.96 -16.51 2.03
CA LYS A 658 37.36 -16.42 2.49
C LYS A 658 38.22 -15.77 1.41
N THR A 659 39.40 -15.31 1.77
CA THR A 659 40.32 -14.62 0.85
C THR A 659 40.64 -15.47 -0.39
N GLU A 660 40.92 -16.76 -0.23
CA GLU A 660 41.26 -17.68 -1.32
C GLU A 660 40.06 -17.91 -2.25
N GLU A 661 38.87 -18.08 -1.67
CA GLU A 661 37.60 -18.24 -2.38
C GLU A 661 37.24 -16.95 -3.16
N ALA A 662 37.51 -15.78 -2.59
CA ALA A 662 37.31 -14.47 -3.20
C ALA A 662 38.27 -14.23 -4.38
N ILE A 663 39.54 -14.63 -4.25
CA ILE A 663 40.54 -14.56 -5.33
C ILE A 663 40.15 -15.46 -6.50
N GLU A 664 39.85 -16.74 -6.26
CA GLU A 664 39.41 -17.64 -7.33
C GLU A 664 38.08 -17.20 -7.94
N CYS A 665 37.18 -16.58 -7.16
CA CYS A 665 35.97 -15.96 -7.70
C CYS A 665 36.32 -14.85 -8.70
N LEU A 666 37.12 -13.85 -8.33
CA LEU A 666 37.49 -12.76 -9.24
C LEU A 666 38.30 -13.27 -10.45
N LYS A 667 39.20 -14.22 -10.24
CA LYS A 667 40.02 -14.84 -11.29
C LYS A 667 39.14 -15.50 -12.36
N ARG A 668 38.13 -16.27 -11.94
CA ARG A 668 37.14 -16.85 -12.86
C ARG A 668 36.38 -15.77 -13.63
N GLU A 669 35.87 -14.75 -12.95
CA GLU A 669 35.09 -13.69 -13.60
C GLU A 669 35.93 -12.84 -14.58
N ILE A 670 37.19 -12.56 -14.25
CA ILE A 670 38.09 -11.70 -15.05
C ILE A 670 38.70 -12.44 -16.25
N TYR A 671 39.13 -13.69 -16.05
CA TYR A 671 39.90 -14.45 -17.05
C TYR A 671 39.08 -15.53 -17.78
N SER A 672 37.81 -15.75 -17.45
CA SER A 672 36.97 -16.69 -18.23
C SER A 672 36.75 -16.16 -19.64
N ALA A 673 36.72 -17.08 -20.62
CA ALA A 673 36.30 -16.78 -21.99
C ALA A 673 34.77 -16.57 -22.07
N ASP A 674 34.02 -17.17 -21.15
CA ASP A 674 32.56 -17.07 -21.07
C ASP A 674 32.16 -15.67 -20.58
N ALA A 675 32.02 -14.74 -21.52
CA ALA A 675 31.12 -13.62 -21.31
C ALA A 675 29.73 -14.20 -21.04
N PHE A 676 29.10 -13.86 -19.90
CA PHE A 676 27.72 -14.24 -19.62
C PHE A 676 26.83 -13.98 -20.85
N PRO A 677 26.34 -15.01 -21.56
CA PRO A 677 25.31 -14.80 -22.53
C PRO A 677 24.04 -14.48 -21.75
N VAL A 678 23.35 -13.41 -22.14
CA VAL A 678 22.00 -13.14 -21.64
C VAL A 678 21.06 -14.09 -22.38
N SER A 679 21.08 -15.35 -21.97
CA SER A 679 20.26 -16.42 -22.51
C SER A 679 19.78 -17.29 -21.35
N ASP A 680 18.46 -17.46 -21.24
CA ASP A 680 17.83 -18.30 -20.24
C ASP A 680 18.42 -19.72 -20.27
N VAL A 681 18.90 -20.21 -19.12
CA VAL A 681 19.11 -21.64 -18.88
C VAL A 681 18.34 -22.01 -17.62
N ASN A 682 17.26 -22.78 -17.81
CA ASN A 682 16.56 -23.44 -16.73
C ASN A 682 17.53 -24.40 -16.03
N LEU A 683 17.68 -24.27 -14.71
CA LEU A 683 18.16 -25.36 -13.86
C LEU A 683 16.96 -25.97 -13.13
N GLN A 684 16.10 -26.62 -13.92
CA GLN A 684 15.30 -27.75 -13.46
C GLN A 684 15.74 -28.96 -14.27
N ASP A 685 16.73 -29.67 -13.73
CA ASP A 685 16.96 -31.09 -13.99
C ASP A 685 17.92 -31.61 -12.92
N ASN A 686 17.35 -32.19 -11.86
CA ASN A 686 17.90 -33.31 -11.08
C ASN A 686 16.91 -33.71 -9.97
N VAL A 687 16.00 -34.62 -10.34
CA VAL A 687 15.12 -35.48 -9.50
C VAL A 687 14.05 -34.79 -8.65
#